data_AF-A0A972QW32-F1
#
_entry.id   AF-A0A972QW32-F1
#
_cell.length_a   1.000
_cell.length_b   1.000
_cell.length_c   1.000
_cell.angle_alpha   90.00
_cell.angle_beta   90.00
_cell.angle_gamma   90.00
#
_symmetry.space_group_name_H-M   'P 1'
#
loop_
_entity.id
_entity.type
_entity.pdbx_description
1 polymer ?
#
loop_
_entity_poly.entity_id
_entity_poly.type
_entity_poly.pdbx_seq_one_letter_code
_entity_poly.pdbx_strand_id
1 'polypeptide(L)'
;MPDNTILRGNVNIGDGTTIEDNVVLGNKDDGTVTIGENSIVRSGTVIYSGVTIGKNFKTGHNVLIREETQIGDNVLVGTNSVVDGHCTIGNSVSIQTSVYVTAYTTIEDDAFMGPRSVTTNDKYMEIGAELVGPTIKKGARIGANATLLPGVTIGEGAVIGSGAVVTKDMAPAITAIGNPARKMNQGSGVRGQGARSGGSQGQEGIHTFNRSQDGNEWEDSQIVKDKRIAVIGMGYVGIPAAALLANAGYDVTGIQRRSQRSGWKIDWLNEGKCPIGGNEPELPEILQTVVQQGRFRVTDDYSVLKNIDIILIDVQTPTDSDHIPQYKSLKEVSHQVGKYLSPGKLVIVESTVAPGTTENMVQPILEEESGLRAGLPDGFGLSFSYERVMVGRLIHNIREYPKIVGGIDDKSREIAMEMYRSIVRAGVHGTNPMTAEVSKTVENAYRDVQIAFANEVALLCESLGIDVHEVREFVNGLPNDPSAPHANPIRNMHFPGAGVGGHCLPKDTWLLMHGYEKYAESQNDYSPSILTGARYLNDWMPIHMVNLLEEALREESKEINGSMICVLGYAFLENSDDPRNTPTIPLIKELERRGATCRVHDPFIAEDEGYQIEQDVERALTGCDAVVLMTKHDQYNAITPEKLKSLLSTRIIVDGRNILDPREFLAEGFVFKGIGKGNINKRRNGNEPAKTFELHANPLQRSKGTD
;
A
#
# COMPACT_ATOMS: atom_id res chain seq x y z
N MET A 1 37.93 0.95 15.26
CA MET A 1 36.93 1.79 14.56
C MET A 1 36.92 1.35 13.11
N PRO A 2 35.75 1.33 12.45
CA PRO A 2 35.62 1.07 11.03
C PRO A 2 36.29 2.15 10.15
N ASP A 3 36.63 1.79 8.91
CA ASP A 3 37.31 2.68 7.95
C ASP A 3 36.45 3.87 7.48
N ASN A 4 35.12 3.78 7.62
CA ASN A 4 34.16 4.81 7.22
C ASN A 4 33.73 5.72 8.39
N THR A 5 34.34 5.61 9.57
CA THR A 5 34.16 6.58 10.65
C THR A 5 34.89 7.88 10.30
N ILE A 6 34.19 9.02 10.38
CA ILE A 6 34.77 10.34 10.12
C ILE A 6 35.07 11.01 11.46
N LEU A 7 36.34 11.28 11.72
CA LEU A 7 36.78 12.08 12.87
C LEU A 7 37.21 13.47 12.39
N ARG A 8 36.68 14.53 12.99
CA ARG A 8 37.02 15.93 12.70
C ARG A 8 37.30 16.67 14.00
N GLY A 9 38.40 17.43 14.05
CA GLY A 9 38.82 18.12 15.27
C GLY A 9 39.39 17.16 16.32
N ASN A 10 39.34 17.55 17.59
CA ASN A 10 39.85 16.76 18.70
C ASN A 10 38.78 15.77 19.19
N VAL A 11 39.12 14.49 19.25
CA VAL A 11 38.21 13.42 19.69
C VAL A 11 38.91 12.54 20.71
N ASN A 12 38.33 12.46 21.91
CA ASN A 12 38.78 11.62 23.02
C ASN A 12 37.76 10.50 23.24
N ILE A 13 38.18 9.25 23.07
CA ILE A 13 37.30 8.08 23.21
C ILE A 13 37.88 7.18 24.31
N GLY A 14 37.08 6.93 25.35
CA GLY A 14 37.46 6.11 26.49
C GLY A 14 37.54 4.62 26.15
N ASP A 15 38.33 3.90 26.93
CA ASP A 15 38.58 2.47 26.77
C ASP A 15 37.29 1.63 26.74
N GLY A 16 37.29 0.56 25.94
CA GLY A 16 36.12 -0.33 25.80
C GLY A 16 34.98 0.24 24.96
N THR A 17 35.13 1.45 24.40
CA THR A 17 34.10 2.06 23.54
C THR A 17 34.08 1.46 22.15
N THR A 18 32.89 1.10 21.69
CA THR A 18 32.62 0.61 20.33
C THR A 18 32.02 1.73 19.49
N ILE A 19 32.66 2.02 18.36
CA ILE A 19 32.16 2.94 17.33
C ILE A 19 31.84 2.10 16.08
N GLU A 20 30.62 2.18 15.58
CA GLU A 20 30.18 1.47 14.37
C GLU A 20 30.37 2.30 13.08
N ASP A 21 29.89 1.75 11.97
CA ASP A 21 30.06 2.25 10.61
C ASP A 21 29.37 3.61 10.39
N ASN A 22 29.97 4.46 9.55
CA ASN A 22 29.39 5.75 9.14
C ASN A 22 29.10 6.72 10.31
N VAL A 23 29.79 6.56 11.44
CA VAL A 23 29.73 7.52 12.55
C VAL A 23 30.57 8.76 12.22
N VAL A 24 30.08 9.95 12.58
CA VAL A 24 30.81 11.21 12.46
C VAL A 24 31.01 11.81 13.85
N LEU A 25 32.27 12.01 14.25
CA LEU A 25 32.64 12.64 15.52
C LEU A 25 33.39 13.94 15.24
N GLY A 26 32.80 15.03 15.71
CA GLY A 26 33.26 16.41 15.55
C GLY A 26 32.87 17.05 14.22
N ASN A 27 33.10 18.36 14.14
CA ASN A 27 32.88 19.18 12.95
C ASN A 27 34.08 20.13 12.71
N LYS A 28 33.94 21.16 11.86
CA LYS A 28 35.04 22.09 11.52
C LYS A 28 35.35 23.13 12.61
N ASP A 29 34.56 23.17 13.67
CA ASP A 29 34.64 24.20 14.70
C ASP A 29 35.63 23.81 15.82
N ASP A 30 36.16 24.82 16.52
CA ASP A 30 37.06 24.65 17.66
C ASP A 30 36.31 23.97 18.82
N GLY A 31 36.69 22.73 19.16
CA GLY A 31 36.11 21.99 20.28
C GLY A 31 36.60 20.56 20.35
N THR A 32 36.36 19.90 21.49
CA THR A 32 36.72 18.48 21.69
C THR A 32 35.47 17.65 21.89
N VAL A 33 35.35 16.53 21.20
CA VAL A 33 34.36 15.49 21.51
C VAL A 33 34.98 14.55 22.54
N THR A 34 34.32 14.35 23.68
CA THR A 34 34.75 13.38 24.70
C THR A 34 33.67 12.33 24.91
N ILE A 35 34.04 11.05 24.77
CA ILE A 35 33.15 9.90 25.00
C ILE A 35 33.78 9.03 26.08
N GLY A 36 33.06 8.79 27.17
CA GLY A 36 33.53 7.96 28.28
C GLY A 36 33.62 6.47 27.94
N GLU A 37 34.28 5.74 28.83
CA GLU A 37 34.56 4.30 28.70
C GLU A 37 33.29 3.45 28.48
N ASN A 38 33.47 2.27 27.85
CA ASN A 38 32.45 1.23 27.66
C ASN A 38 31.18 1.71 26.93
N SER A 39 31.33 2.71 26.05
CA SER A 39 30.22 3.27 25.29
C SER A 39 29.97 2.52 23.97
N ILE A 40 28.77 2.65 23.40
CA ILE A 40 28.41 2.11 22.08
C ILE A 40 27.79 3.23 21.26
N VAL A 41 28.49 3.63 20.20
CA VAL A 41 28.01 4.62 19.23
C VAL A 41 27.67 3.89 17.94
N ARG A 42 26.37 3.75 17.69
CA ARG A 42 25.83 2.97 16.56
C ARG A 42 25.84 3.73 15.24
N SER A 43 25.69 2.96 14.17
CA SER A 43 25.89 3.41 12.79
C SER A 43 25.07 4.65 12.42
N GLY A 44 25.68 5.55 11.65
CA GLY A 44 25.06 6.80 11.19
C GLY A 44 24.91 7.89 12.26
N THR A 45 25.41 7.67 13.48
CA THR A 45 25.38 8.69 14.55
C THR A 45 26.34 9.84 14.25
N VAL A 46 25.91 11.08 14.50
CA VAL A 46 26.70 12.29 14.37
C VAL A 46 26.79 13.01 15.72
N ILE A 47 28.00 13.28 16.20
CA ILE A 47 28.25 13.99 17.46
C ILE A 47 29.15 15.20 17.17
N TYR A 48 28.69 16.41 17.49
CA TYR A 48 29.41 17.66 17.17
C TYR A 48 30.52 17.97 18.18
N SER A 49 31.45 18.84 17.80
CA SER A 49 32.52 19.34 18.68
C SER A 49 31.94 20.02 19.93
N GLY A 50 32.63 19.90 21.07
CA GLY A 50 32.18 20.47 22.35
C GLY A 50 31.25 19.57 23.15
N VAL A 51 30.89 18.39 22.63
CA VAL A 51 30.09 17.40 23.36
C VAL A 51 30.94 16.60 24.33
N THR A 52 30.47 16.46 25.58
CA THR A 52 31.07 15.61 26.61
C THR A 52 30.08 14.55 27.08
N ILE A 53 30.46 13.29 26.97
CA ILE A 53 29.64 12.12 27.28
C ILE A 53 30.34 11.26 28.34
N GLY A 54 29.60 10.85 29.37
CA GLY A 54 30.04 9.97 30.44
C GLY A 54 30.25 8.50 30.02
N LYS A 55 30.40 7.63 31.01
CA LYS A 55 30.65 6.19 30.82
C LYS A 55 29.36 5.45 30.45
N ASN A 56 29.51 4.28 29.81
CA ASN A 56 28.42 3.36 29.48
C ASN A 56 27.31 3.99 28.61
N PHE A 57 27.66 4.97 27.78
CA PHE A 57 26.72 5.63 26.90
C PHE A 57 26.32 4.71 25.73
N LYS A 58 25.06 4.73 25.31
CA LYS A 58 24.58 3.93 24.18
C LYS A 58 23.71 4.75 23.25
N THR A 59 23.99 4.70 21.95
CA THR A 59 23.09 5.25 20.92
C THR A 59 22.35 4.16 20.15
N GLY A 60 21.17 4.47 19.63
CA GLY A 60 20.57 3.80 18.48
C GLY A 60 21.20 4.29 17.17
N HIS A 61 20.68 3.84 16.03
CA HIS A 61 21.18 4.28 14.72
C HIS A 61 20.74 5.71 14.41
N ASN A 62 21.53 6.44 13.60
CA ASN A 62 21.19 7.78 13.09
C ASN A 62 20.83 8.80 14.19
N VAL A 63 21.55 8.79 15.31
CA VAL A 63 21.39 9.79 16.37
C VAL A 63 22.19 11.05 16.02
N LEU A 64 21.64 12.23 16.31
CA LEU A 64 22.35 13.50 16.18
C LEU A 64 22.51 14.15 17.56
N ILE A 65 23.73 14.51 17.94
CA ILE A 65 24.04 15.24 19.18
C ILE A 65 24.84 16.48 18.82
N ARG A 66 24.32 17.65 19.18
CA ARG A 66 24.89 18.94 18.80
C ARG A 66 25.75 19.56 19.89
N GLU A 67 26.49 20.57 19.49
CA GLU A 67 27.56 21.25 20.21
C GLU A 67 27.19 21.68 21.64
N GLU A 68 28.21 21.82 22.50
CA GLU A 68 28.07 22.32 23.89
C GLU A 68 27.10 21.51 24.76
N THR A 69 26.88 20.23 24.44
CA THR A 69 26.00 19.33 25.19
C THR A 69 26.77 18.45 26.16
N GLN A 70 26.27 18.33 27.39
CA GLN A 70 26.83 17.46 28.43
C GLN A 70 25.89 16.29 28.69
N ILE A 71 26.42 15.07 28.68
CA ILE A 71 25.68 13.82 28.92
C ILE A 71 26.41 13.02 30.00
N GLY A 72 25.69 12.62 31.05
CA GLY A 72 26.20 11.84 32.17
C GLY A 72 26.44 10.36 31.86
N ASP A 73 26.61 9.58 32.92
CA ASP A 73 26.87 8.15 32.84
C ASP A 73 25.58 7.34 32.62
N ASN A 74 25.70 6.17 31.99
CA ASN A 74 24.60 5.20 31.81
C ASN A 74 23.40 5.75 31.02
N VAL A 75 23.66 6.59 30.03
CA VAL A 75 22.62 7.21 29.20
C VAL A 75 22.37 6.40 27.92
N LEU A 76 21.08 6.22 27.59
CA LEU A 76 20.63 5.66 26.30
C LEU A 76 19.96 6.76 25.47
N VAL A 77 20.37 6.90 24.20
CA VAL A 77 19.68 7.72 23.19
C VAL A 77 19.22 6.84 22.04
N GLY A 78 17.91 6.69 21.86
CA GLY A 78 17.29 5.77 20.90
C GLY A 78 17.49 6.17 19.43
N THR A 79 17.20 5.23 18.52
CA THR A 79 17.34 5.39 17.07
C THR A 79 16.57 6.60 16.54
N ASN A 80 17.15 7.34 15.58
CA ASN A 80 16.58 8.53 14.94
C ASN A 80 16.23 9.67 15.91
N SER A 81 16.84 9.71 17.10
CA SER A 81 16.64 10.79 18.07
C SER A 81 17.67 11.90 17.87
N VAL A 82 17.27 13.13 18.20
CA VAL A 82 18.10 14.33 18.06
C VAL A 82 18.19 15.05 19.40
N VAL A 83 19.41 15.34 19.83
CA VAL A 83 19.74 16.21 20.97
C VAL A 83 20.45 17.44 20.42
N ASP A 84 19.76 18.57 20.46
CA ASP A 84 20.24 19.85 19.94
C ASP A 84 21.25 20.49 20.92
N GLY A 85 21.84 21.63 20.54
CA GLY A 85 23.00 22.18 21.24
C GLY A 85 22.70 22.70 22.66
N HIS A 86 23.73 22.87 23.49
CA HIS A 86 23.62 23.43 24.84
C HIS A 86 22.68 22.67 25.79
N CYS A 87 22.52 21.35 25.62
CA CYS A 87 21.70 20.54 26.51
C CYS A 87 22.51 19.99 27.70
N THR A 88 21.83 19.69 28.81
CA THR A 88 22.41 18.95 29.94
C THR A 88 21.58 17.71 30.21
N ILE A 89 22.19 16.53 30.13
CA ILE A 89 21.56 15.24 30.40
C ILE A 89 22.31 14.57 31.56
N GLY A 90 21.60 14.25 32.63
CA GLY A 90 22.13 13.59 33.82
C GLY A 90 22.43 12.11 33.61
N ASN A 91 22.59 11.40 34.72
CA ASN A 91 22.94 9.99 34.74
C ASN A 91 21.71 9.09 34.65
N SER A 92 21.88 7.89 34.12
CA SER A 92 20.82 6.86 34.07
C SER A 92 19.56 7.32 33.31
N VAL A 93 19.72 8.26 32.37
CA VAL A 93 18.64 8.78 31.55
C VAL A 93 18.38 7.86 30.36
N SER A 94 17.11 7.63 30.05
CA SER A 94 16.72 6.86 28.87
C SER A 94 15.85 7.70 27.93
N ILE A 95 16.41 8.07 26.80
CA ILE A 95 15.74 8.75 25.69
C ILE A 95 15.42 7.69 24.64
N GLN A 96 14.13 7.47 24.37
CA GLN A 96 13.69 6.45 23.43
C GLN A 96 13.77 6.92 21.97
N THR A 97 13.32 6.08 21.02
CA THR A 97 13.44 6.32 19.57
C THR A 97 12.63 7.54 19.09
N SER A 98 13.19 8.26 18.12
CA SER A 98 12.59 9.42 17.46
C SER A 98 12.18 10.55 18.42
N VAL A 99 12.91 10.72 19.52
CA VAL A 99 12.74 11.85 20.45
C VAL A 99 13.50 13.06 19.94
N TYR A 100 12.88 14.25 20.03
CA TYR A 100 13.55 15.52 19.74
C TYR A 100 13.74 16.34 21.04
N VAL A 101 15.00 16.55 21.42
CA VAL A 101 15.42 17.39 22.54
C VAL A 101 16.01 18.68 21.98
N THR A 102 15.26 19.77 22.10
CA THR A 102 15.64 21.11 21.65
C THR A 102 16.72 21.74 22.52
N ALA A 103 17.45 22.70 21.95
CA ALA A 103 18.55 23.37 22.64
C ALA A 103 18.14 23.97 23.99
N TYR A 104 19.09 24.01 24.92
CA TYR A 104 18.92 24.50 26.30
C TYR A 104 17.98 23.66 27.18
N THR A 105 17.69 22.41 26.79
CA THR A 105 16.91 21.49 27.65
C THR A 105 17.81 20.88 28.73
N THR A 106 17.28 20.81 29.95
CA THR A 106 17.91 20.08 31.06
C THR A 106 17.11 18.83 31.39
N ILE A 107 17.76 17.67 31.41
CA ILE A 107 17.21 16.38 31.81
C ILE A 107 18.04 15.87 32.98
N GLU A 108 17.46 15.81 34.18
CA GLU A 108 18.15 15.33 35.38
C GLU A 108 18.18 13.80 35.47
N ASP A 109 18.90 13.28 36.47
CA ASP A 109 19.14 11.85 36.66
C ASP A 109 17.86 11.00 36.66
N ASP A 110 17.97 9.73 36.24
CA ASP A 110 16.91 8.72 36.29
C ASP A 110 15.63 9.05 35.49
N ALA A 111 15.63 10.12 34.71
CA ALA A 111 14.52 10.54 33.88
C ALA A 111 14.35 9.64 32.63
N PHE A 112 13.13 9.59 32.12
CA PHE A 112 12.77 8.80 30.94
C PHE A 112 11.99 9.65 29.95
N MET A 113 12.39 9.59 28.68
CA MET A 113 11.64 10.17 27.56
C MET A 113 11.11 9.08 26.65
N GLY A 114 9.79 8.96 26.59
CA GLY A 114 9.09 7.98 25.75
C GLY A 114 9.23 8.26 24.26
N PRO A 115 9.02 7.24 23.40
CA PRO A 115 9.22 7.37 21.95
C PRO A 115 8.44 8.53 21.35
N ARG A 116 9.03 9.24 20.39
CA ARG A 116 8.39 10.38 19.68
C ARG A 116 7.96 11.56 20.57
N SER A 117 8.40 11.62 21.83
CA SER A 117 8.22 12.85 22.62
C SER A 117 9.12 13.98 22.12
N VAL A 118 8.67 15.21 22.30
CA VAL A 118 9.31 16.41 21.75
C VAL A 118 9.38 17.50 22.81
N THR A 119 10.52 18.15 22.95
CA THR A 119 10.63 19.44 23.64
C THR A 119 10.62 20.59 22.64
N THR A 120 10.23 21.77 23.09
CA THR A 120 10.29 23.01 22.31
C THR A 120 10.95 24.08 23.16
N ASN A 121 11.63 25.03 22.53
CA ASN A 121 12.40 26.07 23.24
C ASN A 121 12.16 27.50 22.73
N ASP A 122 11.38 27.67 21.67
CA ASP A 122 11.00 29.00 21.17
C ASP A 122 9.54 29.28 21.50
N LYS A 123 9.30 30.23 22.40
CA LYS A 123 7.94 30.61 22.84
C LYS A 123 7.24 31.55 21.87
N TYR A 124 8.00 32.36 21.14
CA TYR A 124 7.46 33.47 20.35
C TYR A 124 7.56 33.21 18.84
N MET A 125 8.41 32.26 18.41
CA MET A 125 8.67 31.94 17.01
C MET A 125 9.10 33.18 16.22
N GLU A 126 9.87 34.06 16.87
CA GLU A 126 10.36 35.32 16.34
C GLU A 126 11.88 35.24 16.14
N ILE A 127 12.37 35.85 15.06
CA ILE A 127 13.80 35.90 14.76
C ILE A 127 14.52 36.66 15.89
N GLY A 128 15.48 36.00 16.54
CA GLY A 128 16.28 36.57 17.63
C GLY A 128 15.67 36.45 19.02
N ALA A 129 14.56 35.70 19.18
CA ALA A 129 14.02 35.37 20.49
C ALA A 129 15.00 34.54 21.33
N GLU A 130 15.00 34.77 22.64
CA GLU A 130 15.76 33.94 23.59
C GLU A 130 15.14 32.53 23.65
N LEU A 131 15.96 31.52 23.38
CA LEU A 131 15.55 30.12 23.44
C LEU A 131 15.64 29.60 24.87
N VAL A 132 14.56 29.00 25.37
CA VAL A 132 14.46 28.45 26.72
C VAL A 132 13.91 27.04 26.67
N GLY A 133 14.79 26.05 26.84
CA GLY A 133 14.41 24.63 26.86
C GLY A 133 13.67 24.23 28.14
N PRO A 134 12.92 23.12 28.13
CA PRO A 134 12.29 22.59 29.34
C PRO A 134 13.30 22.05 30.36
N THR A 135 12.87 21.96 31.61
CA THR A 135 13.61 21.25 32.66
C THR A 135 12.84 20.00 33.08
N ILE A 136 13.39 18.82 32.81
CA ILE A 136 12.85 17.52 33.23
C ILE A 136 13.61 17.10 34.49
N LYS A 137 12.96 17.19 35.65
CA LYS A 137 13.58 16.88 36.94
C LYS A 137 13.79 15.38 37.15
N LYS A 138 14.60 15.08 38.16
CA LYS A 138 15.02 13.72 38.50
C LYS A 138 13.84 12.72 38.51
N GLY A 139 14.04 11.57 37.88
CA GLY A 139 13.08 10.47 37.88
C GLY A 139 11.76 10.72 37.13
N ALA A 140 11.57 11.89 36.51
CA ALA A 140 10.36 12.20 35.76
C ALA A 140 10.22 11.30 34.51
N ARG A 141 8.97 10.97 34.15
CA ARG A 141 8.62 10.06 33.06
C ARG A 141 7.77 10.79 32.03
N ILE A 142 8.29 10.94 30.82
CA ILE A 142 7.58 11.55 29.70
C ILE A 142 6.99 10.46 28.81
N GLY A 143 5.67 10.47 28.61
CA GLY A 143 4.96 9.51 27.77
C GLY A 143 5.29 9.63 26.29
N ALA A 144 4.93 8.61 25.52
CA ALA A 144 5.15 8.60 24.09
C ALA A 144 4.38 9.74 23.41
N ASN A 145 4.97 10.38 22.40
CA ASN A 145 4.33 11.46 21.64
C ASN A 145 3.86 12.67 22.48
N ALA A 146 4.43 12.89 23.68
CA ALA A 146 4.14 14.07 24.50
C ALA A 146 4.98 15.28 24.05
N THR A 147 4.41 16.49 24.15
CA THR A 147 5.07 17.75 23.78
C THR A 147 5.29 18.62 25.02
N LEU A 148 6.52 19.04 25.29
CA LEU A 148 6.87 19.96 26.37
C LEU A 148 7.12 21.37 25.80
N LEU A 149 6.32 22.35 26.24
CA LEU A 149 6.45 23.74 25.76
C LEU A 149 7.67 24.47 26.36
N PRO A 150 8.11 25.60 25.77
CA PRO A 150 9.33 26.29 26.18
C PRO A 150 9.31 26.70 27.65
N GLY A 151 10.43 26.47 28.34
CA GLY A 151 10.67 26.85 29.73
C GLY A 151 9.85 26.12 30.79
N VAL A 152 9.05 25.10 30.45
CA VAL A 152 8.28 24.36 31.45
C VAL A 152 9.19 23.46 32.29
N THR A 153 8.86 23.33 33.58
CA THR A 153 9.51 22.38 34.50
C THR A 153 8.61 21.18 34.76
N ILE A 154 9.10 19.97 34.51
CA ILE A 154 8.47 18.71 34.92
C ILE A 154 9.06 18.31 36.26
N GLY A 155 8.27 18.39 37.33
CA GLY A 155 8.72 18.13 38.70
C GLY A 155 9.23 16.70 38.92
N GLU A 156 10.01 16.54 39.99
CA GLU A 156 10.66 15.27 40.34
C GLU A 156 9.65 14.12 40.42
N GLY A 157 9.95 13.01 39.73
CA GLY A 157 9.08 11.83 39.69
C GLY A 157 7.70 12.04 39.06
N ALA A 158 7.43 13.17 38.41
CA ALA A 158 6.16 13.40 37.72
C ALA A 158 6.04 12.53 36.46
N VAL A 159 4.82 12.12 36.13
CA VAL A 159 4.49 11.31 34.96
C VAL A 159 3.63 12.13 34.01
N ILE A 160 4.13 12.35 32.81
CA ILE A 160 3.38 12.95 31.70
C ILE A 160 2.83 11.82 30.85
N GLY A 161 1.51 11.76 30.67
CA GLY A 161 0.87 10.75 29.84
C GLY A 161 1.23 10.90 28.36
N SER A 162 1.09 9.81 27.61
CA SER A 162 1.30 9.82 26.17
C SER A 162 0.38 10.83 25.46
N GLY A 163 0.89 11.49 24.43
CA GLY A 163 0.15 12.50 23.66
C GLY A 163 -0.15 13.81 24.40
N ALA A 164 0.31 13.97 25.65
CA ALA A 164 0.00 15.16 26.43
C ALA A 164 0.83 16.38 25.99
N VAL A 165 0.24 17.58 26.07
CA VAL A 165 0.92 18.85 25.75
C VAL A 165 1.11 19.68 27.02
N VAL A 166 2.33 19.73 27.53
CA VAL A 166 2.64 20.42 28.79
C VAL A 166 2.86 21.90 28.51
N THR A 167 1.88 22.72 28.89
CA THR A 167 1.89 24.17 28.66
C THR A 167 2.29 25.00 29.88
N LYS A 168 2.49 24.36 31.03
CA LYS A 168 2.84 24.98 32.33
C LYS A 168 3.64 23.98 33.18
N ASP A 169 4.33 24.48 34.20
CA ASP A 169 5.07 23.64 35.15
C ASP A 169 4.18 22.58 35.82
N MET A 170 4.73 21.37 35.92
CA MET A 170 4.09 20.23 36.54
C MET A 170 4.72 19.99 37.91
N ALA A 171 3.88 19.89 38.95
CA ALA A 171 4.34 19.62 40.30
C ALA A 171 5.01 18.23 40.42
N PRO A 172 5.94 18.02 41.37
CA PRO A 172 6.53 16.71 41.64
C PRO A 172 5.49 15.62 41.93
N ALA A 173 5.81 14.37 41.57
CA ALA A 173 5.05 13.16 41.85
C ALA A 173 3.56 13.19 41.43
N ILE A 174 3.19 14.01 40.44
CA ILE A 174 1.86 14.00 39.85
C ILE A 174 1.83 13.15 38.58
N THR A 175 0.64 12.68 38.21
CA THR A 175 0.36 12.27 36.83
C THR A 175 -0.41 13.38 36.13
N ALA A 176 0.08 13.82 34.97
CA ALA A 176 -0.57 14.83 34.14
C ALA A 176 -0.86 14.27 32.74
N ILE A 177 -2.08 14.49 32.24
CA ILE A 177 -2.55 13.96 30.94
C ILE A 177 -3.31 15.03 30.16
N GLY A 178 -3.44 14.83 28.84
CA GLY A 178 -4.27 15.65 27.96
C GLY A 178 -3.54 16.81 27.25
N ASN A 179 -4.29 17.52 26.40
CA ASN A 179 -3.84 18.72 25.69
C ASN A 179 -4.85 19.86 25.99
N PRO A 180 -4.51 20.84 26.84
CA PRO A 180 -3.26 20.96 27.57
C PRO A 180 -3.19 20.00 28.78
N ALA A 181 -1.99 19.57 29.15
CA ALA A 181 -1.77 18.63 30.24
C ALA A 181 -2.27 19.18 31.57
N ARG A 182 -3.04 18.36 32.30
CA ARG A 182 -3.58 18.69 33.63
C ARG A 182 -3.36 17.53 34.58
N LYS A 183 -3.16 17.86 35.87
CA LYS A 183 -3.11 16.87 36.94
C LYS A 183 -4.36 15.99 36.87
N MET A 184 -4.15 14.68 36.84
CA MET A 184 -5.22 13.71 36.96
C MET A 184 -5.74 13.72 38.40
N ASN A 185 -6.98 14.17 38.60
CA ASN A 185 -7.63 14.08 39.91
C ASN A 185 -8.01 12.63 40.19
N GLN A 186 -7.43 12.02 41.22
CA GLN A 186 -7.91 10.73 41.70
C GLN A 186 -9.31 10.92 42.33
N GLY A 187 -10.35 10.58 41.58
CA GLY A 187 -11.74 10.60 42.02
C GLY A 187 -12.36 9.21 41.93
N SER A 188 -12.59 8.61 43.11
CA SER A 188 -13.45 7.46 43.42
C SER A 188 -13.27 6.15 42.62
N GLY A 189 -12.53 5.22 43.21
CA GLY A 189 -12.74 3.78 43.00
C GLY A 189 -11.46 2.94 42.85
N VAL A 190 -10.77 2.69 43.96
CA VAL A 190 -10.29 1.36 44.45
C VAL A 190 -9.41 1.63 45.67
N ARG A 191 -9.82 1.10 46.82
CA ARG A 191 -9.07 1.14 48.08
C ARG A 191 -7.81 0.30 47.94
N GLY A 192 -6.73 0.82 48.52
CA GLY A 192 -5.40 0.24 48.42
C GLY A 192 -5.27 -1.17 48.99
N GLN A 193 -4.28 -1.89 48.45
CA GLN A 193 -3.54 -2.88 49.19
C GLN A 193 -2.05 -2.52 49.15
N GLY A 194 -1.56 -2.13 50.31
CA GLY A 194 -0.28 -2.53 50.88
C GLY A 194 0.98 -2.33 50.03
N ALA A 195 1.63 -1.18 50.25
CA ALA A 195 3.09 -1.15 50.22
C ALA A 195 3.63 -2.22 51.18
N ARG A 196 4.33 -3.23 50.63
CA ARG A 196 5.22 -4.10 51.39
C ARG A 196 6.63 -3.94 50.84
N SER A 197 7.48 -3.44 51.72
CA SER A 197 8.93 -3.51 51.66
C SER A 197 9.40 -4.96 51.58
N GLY A 198 10.35 -5.25 50.68
CA GLY A 198 11.02 -6.56 50.65
C GLY A 198 11.80 -6.82 49.36
N GLY A 199 13.12 -6.59 49.43
CA GLY A 199 14.15 -7.36 48.73
C GLY A 199 14.07 -7.49 47.22
N SER A 200 14.77 -6.60 46.50
CA SER A 200 15.19 -6.83 45.11
C SER A 200 16.24 -7.95 45.05
N GLN A 201 15.81 -9.17 44.73
CA GLN A 201 16.62 -10.13 43.98
C GLN A 201 15.85 -10.44 42.69
N GLY A 202 15.97 -9.53 41.72
CA GLY A 202 15.58 -9.79 40.34
C GLY A 202 16.78 -10.35 39.61
N GLN A 203 16.75 -11.64 39.32
CA GLN A 203 17.61 -12.24 38.30
C GLN A 203 17.30 -11.55 36.97
N GLU A 204 18.35 -11.05 36.32
CA GLU A 204 18.34 -10.57 34.94
C GLU A 204 17.97 -11.73 34.01
N GLY A 205 16.87 -11.55 33.27
CA GLY A 205 16.58 -12.26 32.03
C GLY A 205 16.47 -11.24 30.91
N ILE A 206 17.62 -10.84 30.35
CA ILE A 206 17.71 -10.01 29.15
C ILE A 206 17.50 -10.94 27.95
N HIS A 207 16.35 -10.86 27.27
CA HIS A 207 16.21 -11.43 25.93
C HIS A 207 16.89 -10.50 24.92
N THR A 208 17.98 -10.99 24.34
CA THR A 208 18.79 -10.35 23.29
C THR A 208 18.24 -10.73 21.90
N PHE A 209 18.14 -9.77 20.98
CA PHE A 209 18.14 -10.05 19.54
C PHE A 209 19.59 -9.93 19.05
N ASN A 210 20.21 -11.07 18.75
CA ASN A 210 21.46 -11.13 18.00
C ASN A 210 21.24 -12.11 16.83
N ARG A 211 21.53 -11.70 15.60
CA ARG A 211 21.77 -12.64 14.48
C ARG A 211 23.28 -12.87 14.42
N SER A 212 23.74 -13.95 15.06
CA SER A 212 25.02 -14.57 14.74
C SER A 212 24.83 -15.54 13.57
N GLN A 213 25.68 -15.45 12.54
CA GLN A 213 25.99 -16.60 11.70
C GLN A 213 27.18 -17.30 12.37
N ASP A 214 26.86 -18.24 13.26
CA ASP A 214 27.31 -19.62 13.21
C ASP A 214 26.94 -20.33 14.51
N GLY A 215 26.07 -21.35 14.39
CA GLY A 215 25.95 -22.45 15.35
C GLY A 215 25.13 -22.20 16.63
N ASN A 216 23.84 -21.89 16.51
CA ASN A 216 22.76 -22.70 17.09
C ASN A 216 21.39 -22.01 16.93
N GLU A 217 20.48 -22.81 16.39
CA GLU A 217 19.02 -22.73 16.30
C GLU A 217 18.30 -21.56 16.98
N TRP A 218 17.54 -20.83 16.16
CA TRP A 218 16.40 -20.01 16.59
C TRP A 218 15.29 -20.92 17.13
N GLU A 219 15.47 -21.48 18.32
CA GLU A 219 14.37 -21.96 19.14
C GLU A 219 13.72 -20.76 19.85
N ASP A 220 12.95 -19.96 19.10
CA ASP A 220 11.68 -19.37 19.57
C ASP A 220 11.02 -18.57 18.45
N SER A 221 10.63 -19.28 17.39
CA SER A 221 9.53 -18.89 16.50
C SER A 221 8.27 -19.74 16.79
N GLN A 222 8.22 -20.41 17.94
CA GLN A 222 7.16 -21.39 18.26
C GLN A 222 5.87 -20.73 18.78
N ILE A 223 5.95 -19.56 19.42
CA ILE A 223 4.81 -18.88 20.07
C ILE A 223 3.63 -18.63 19.11
N VAL A 224 3.92 -18.36 17.83
CA VAL A 224 2.87 -18.16 16.80
C VAL A 224 2.61 -19.41 15.97
N LYS A 225 3.56 -20.36 15.85
CA LYS A 225 3.32 -21.63 15.11
C LYS A 225 2.29 -22.55 15.76
N ASP A 226 2.04 -22.41 17.06
CA ASP A 226 0.96 -23.13 17.76
C ASP A 226 -0.43 -22.50 17.57
N LYS A 227 -0.51 -21.34 16.90
CA LYS A 227 -1.76 -20.63 16.66
C LYS A 227 -2.52 -21.27 15.50
N ARG A 228 -3.84 -21.44 15.69
CA ARG A 228 -4.74 -21.92 14.65
C ARG A 228 -5.33 -20.75 13.90
N ILE A 229 -5.36 -20.87 12.57
CA ILE A 229 -5.82 -19.79 11.69
C ILE A 229 -7.10 -20.21 10.99
N ALA A 230 -8.07 -19.31 10.90
CA ALA A 230 -9.17 -19.42 9.95
C ALA A 230 -9.05 -18.37 8.88
N VAL A 231 -9.35 -18.74 7.63
CA VAL A 231 -9.45 -17.81 6.51
C VAL A 231 -10.86 -17.91 5.95
N ILE A 232 -11.63 -16.82 5.99
CA ILE A 232 -13.05 -16.80 5.61
C ILE A 232 -13.17 -16.18 4.22
N GLY A 233 -13.49 -17.00 3.22
CA GLY A 233 -13.58 -16.59 1.82
C GLY A 233 -12.53 -17.27 0.95
N MET A 234 -12.87 -18.43 0.38
CA MET A 234 -11.99 -19.23 -0.49
C MET A 234 -12.05 -18.74 -1.94
N GLY A 235 -11.59 -17.51 -2.15
CA GLY A 235 -11.44 -16.84 -3.44
C GLY A 235 -9.98 -16.75 -3.91
N TYR A 236 -9.73 -15.87 -4.89
CA TYR A 236 -8.40 -15.59 -5.44
C TYR A 236 -7.39 -15.05 -4.41
N VAL A 237 -7.87 -14.54 -3.27
CA VAL A 237 -7.04 -14.00 -2.18
C VAL A 237 -6.92 -15.02 -1.04
N GLY A 238 -8.05 -15.45 -0.47
CA GLY A 238 -8.02 -16.34 0.69
C GLY A 238 -7.46 -17.74 0.43
N ILE A 239 -7.59 -18.31 -0.79
CA ILE A 239 -7.00 -19.63 -1.09
C ILE A 239 -5.47 -19.59 -1.04
N PRO A 240 -4.76 -18.73 -1.80
CA PRO A 240 -3.30 -18.70 -1.75
C PRO A 240 -2.76 -18.25 -0.37
N ALA A 241 -3.46 -17.34 0.33
CA ALA A 241 -3.10 -16.96 1.70
C ALA A 241 -3.18 -18.18 2.66
N ALA A 242 -4.30 -18.90 2.64
CA ALA A 242 -4.49 -20.10 3.47
C ALA A 242 -3.47 -21.20 3.14
N ALA A 243 -3.22 -21.43 1.84
CA ALA A 243 -2.24 -22.43 1.38
C ALA A 243 -0.82 -22.09 1.84
N LEU A 244 -0.40 -20.83 1.74
CA LEU A 244 0.93 -20.39 2.17
C LEU A 244 1.09 -20.45 3.69
N LEU A 245 0.08 -20.05 4.46
CA LEU A 245 0.09 -20.16 5.92
C LEU A 245 0.17 -21.63 6.35
N ALA A 246 -0.64 -22.52 5.77
CA ALA A 246 -0.56 -23.95 6.07
C ALA A 246 0.82 -24.54 5.73
N ASN A 247 1.40 -24.11 4.61
CA ASN A 247 2.74 -24.53 4.18
C ASN A 247 3.85 -23.99 5.09
N ALA A 248 3.65 -22.83 5.70
CA ALA A 248 4.57 -22.25 6.70
C ALA A 248 4.50 -22.96 8.08
N GLY A 249 3.53 -23.87 8.27
CA GLY A 249 3.45 -24.72 9.46
C GLY A 249 2.19 -24.57 10.30
N TYR A 250 1.29 -23.65 9.96
CA TYR A 250 0.06 -23.40 10.72
C TYR A 250 -1.02 -24.45 10.46
N ASP A 251 -1.89 -24.70 11.44
CA ASP A 251 -3.17 -25.40 11.24
C ASP A 251 -4.21 -24.38 10.74
N VAL A 252 -4.55 -24.48 9.46
CA VAL A 252 -5.42 -23.53 8.76
C VAL A 252 -6.76 -24.16 8.41
N THR A 253 -7.84 -23.50 8.82
CA THR A 253 -9.21 -23.85 8.43
C THR A 253 -9.77 -22.79 7.49
N GLY A 254 -9.93 -23.14 6.21
CA GLY A 254 -10.71 -22.32 5.28
C GLY A 254 -12.20 -22.40 5.61
N ILE A 255 -12.90 -21.26 5.57
CA ILE A 255 -14.36 -21.21 5.71
C ILE A 255 -14.95 -20.67 4.42
N GLN A 256 -15.86 -21.44 3.81
CA GLN A 256 -16.52 -21.10 2.56
C GLN A 256 -18.01 -21.42 2.67
N ARG A 257 -18.88 -20.47 2.36
CA ARG A 257 -20.33 -20.72 2.31
C ARG A 257 -20.66 -21.77 1.25
N ARG A 258 -21.44 -22.78 1.63
CA ARG A 258 -22.00 -23.82 0.73
C ARG A 258 -23.15 -23.27 -0.11
N SER A 259 -22.80 -22.41 -1.08
CA SER A 259 -23.73 -21.85 -2.05
C SER A 259 -23.75 -22.65 -3.36
N GLN A 260 -24.78 -22.48 -4.19
CA GLN A 260 -24.81 -23.10 -5.52
C GLN A 260 -23.62 -22.67 -6.40
N ARG A 261 -23.16 -21.41 -6.26
CA ARG A 261 -22.07 -20.85 -7.08
C ARG A 261 -20.67 -21.31 -6.65
N SER A 262 -20.46 -21.53 -5.36
CA SER A 262 -19.10 -21.70 -4.82
C SER A 262 -18.95 -22.79 -3.76
N GLY A 263 -20.02 -23.51 -3.39
CA GLY A 263 -19.99 -24.55 -2.37
C GLY A 263 -19.15 -25.77 -2.77
N TRP A 264 -19.08 -26.07 -4.07
CA TRP A 264 -18.24 -27.14 -4.63
C TRP A 264 -16.76 -26.98 -4.29
N LYS A 265 -16.30 -25.75 -4.04
CA LYS A 265 -14.90 -25.47 -3.66
C LYS A 265 -14.50 -26.13 -2.35
N ILE A 266 -15.45 -26.36 -1.44
CA ILE A 266 -15.18 -26.99 -0.14
C ILE A 266 -14.62 -28.38 -0.36
N ASP A 267 -15.34 -29.21 -1.11
CA ASP A 267 -14.97 -30.59 -1.35
C ASP A 267 -13.72 -30.66 -2.23
N TRP A 268 -13.64 -29.78 -3.25
CA TRP A 268 -12.48 -29.68 -4.15
C TRP A 268 -11.17 -29.35 -3.42
N LEU A 269 -11.19 -28.35 -2.54
CA LEU A 269 -10.01 -27.96 -1.75
C LEU A 269 -9.62 -29.04 -0.74
N ASN A 270 -10.58 -29.74 -0.13
CA ASN A 270 -10.29 -30.85 0.79
C ASN A 270 -9.69 -32.09 0.09
N GLU A 271 -9.84 -32.19 -1.24
CA GLU A 271 -9.13 -33.19 -2.05
C GLU A 271 -7.71 -32.73 -2.47
N GLY A 272 -7.26 -31.55 -2.03
CA GLY A 272 -5.97 -30.97 -2.41
C GLY A 272 -5.95 -30.39 -3.82
N LYS A 273 -7.12 -30.15 -4.43
CA LYS A 273 -7.25 -29.62 -5.79
C LYS A 273 -7.42 -28.10 -5.79
N CYS A 274 -6.81 -27.43 -6.75
CA CYS A 274 -6.96 -25.99 -6.94
C CYS A 274 -8.29 -25.68 -7.68
N PRO A 275 -9.18 -24.83 -7.13
CA PRO A 275 -10.41 -24.40 -7.80
C PRO A 275 -10.24 -23.09 -8.60
N ILE A 276 -9.05 -22.49 -8.59
CA ILE A 276 -8.73 -21.29 -9.36
C ILE A 276 -8.35 -21.74 -10.78
N GLY A 277 -9.05 -21.18 -11.77
CA GLY A 277 -8.76 -21.43 -13.19
C GLY A 277 -7.49 -20.71 -13.66
N GLY A 278 -6.95 -21.13 -14.82
CA GLY A 278 -5.71 -20.60 -15.37
C GLY A 278 -4.44 -21.32 -14.86
N ASN A 279 -3.28 -20.83 -15.29
CA ASN A 279 -1.98 -21.34 -14.83
C ASN A 279 -1.54 -20.54 -13.60
N GLU A 280 -1.80 -21.06 -12.40
CA GLU A 280 -1.28 -20.52 -11.13
C GLU A 280 -0.07 -21.34 -10.67
N PRO A 281 1.17 -20.87 -10.87
CA PRO A 281 2.36 -21.63 -10.50
C PRO A 281 2.43 -21.88 -8.98
N GLU A 282 2.91 -23.07 -8.61
CA GLU A 282 3.11 -23.55 -7.22
C GLU A 282 1.84 -23.78 -6.39
N LEU A 283 0.73 -23.08 -6.68
CA LEU A 283 -0.47 -23.14 -5.85
C LEU A 283 -1.08 -24.56 -5.79
N PRO A 284 -1.28 -25.29 -6.91
CA PRO A 284 -1.79 -26.65 -6.88
C PRO A 284 -0.90 -27.60 -6.06
N GLU A 285 0.42 -27.53 -6.23
CA GLU A 285 1.38 -28.39 -5.52
C GLU A 285 1.39 -28.09 -4.02
N ILE A 286 1.33 -26.81 -3.63
CA ILE A 286 1.24 -26.40 -2.24
C ILE A 286 -0.07 -26.93 -1.63
N LEU A 287 -1.21 -26.73 -2.29
CA LEU A 287 -2.52 -27.20 -1.81
C LEU A 287 -2.54 -28.71 -1.57
N GLN A 288 -2.05 -29.49 -2.54
CA GLN A 288 -1.95 -30.93 -2.40
C GLN A 288 -1.09 -31.32 -1.18
N THR A 289 0.05 -30.65 -1.01
CA THR A 289 0.98 -30.90 0.09
C THR A 289 0.34 -30.60 1.45
N VAL A 290 -0.27 -29.43 1.63
CA VAL A 290 -0.80 -29.02 2.94
C VAL A 290 -2.04 -29.80 3.37
N VAL A 291 -2.83 -30.27 2.40
CA VAL A 291 -3.97 -31.17 2.65
C VAL A 291 -3.48 -32.56 3.05
N GLN A 292 -2.49 -33.13 2.34
CA GLN A 292 -1.89 -34.42 2.70
C GLN A 292 -1.23 -34.40 4.09
N GLN A 293 -0.65 -33.26 4.47
CA GLN A 293 -0.08 -33.05 5.80
C GLN A 293 -1.14 -32.83 6.89
N GLY A 294 -2.43 -32.72 6.54
CA GLY A 294 -3.51 -32.43 7.48
C GLY A 294 -3.49 -31.03 8.07
N ARG A 295 -2.73 -30.10 7.47
CA ARG A 295 -2.58 -28.70 7.94
C ARG A 295 -3.58 -27.74 7.32
N PHE A 296 -4.28 -28.17 6.27
CA PHE A 296 -5.32 -27.38 5.63
C PHE A 296 -6.60 -28.20 5.47
N ARG A 297 -7.73 -27.59 5.82
CA ARG A 297 -9.08 -28.13 5.59
C ARG A 297 -10.05 -26.99 5.32
N VAL A 298 -11.14 -27.27 4.62
CA VAL A 298 -12.19 -26.29 4.32
C VAL A 298 -13.55 -26.77 4.86
N THR A 299 -14.32 -25.87 5.46
CA THR A 299 -15.65 -26.15 5.99
C THR A 299 -16.63 -24.99 5.71
N ASP A 300 -17.92 -25.26 5.82
CA ASP A 300 -18.99 -24.25 5.88
C ASP A 300 -19.50 -24.00 7.31
N ASP A 301 -18.98 -24.72 8.30
CA ASP A 301 -19.33 -24.57 9.71
C ASP A 301 -18.47 -23.51 10.41
N TYR A 302 -19.10 -22.39 10.82
CA TYR A 302 -18.44 -21.33 11.59
C TYR A 302 -18.14 -21.71 13.05
N SER A 303 -18.74 -22.78 13.59
CA SER A 303 -18.53 -23.19 14.99
C SER A 303 -17.08 -23.57 15.29
N VAL A 304 -16.31 -23.93 14.25
CA VAL A 304 -14.86 -24.19 14.33
C VAL A 304 -14.07 -23.00 14.85
N LEU A 305 -14.58 -21.77 14.66
CA LEU A 305 -13.94 -20.53 15.11
C LEU A 305 -13.73 -20.49 16.62
N LYS A 306 -14.46 -21.29 17.41
CA LYS A 306 -14.23 -21.43 18.86
C LYS A 306 -12.79 -21.79 19.19
N ASN A 307 -12.16 -22.62 18.36
CA ASN A 307 -10.81 -23.14 18.56
C ASN A 307 -9.77 -22.47 17.65
N ILE A 308 -10.05 -21.28 17.13
CA ILE A 308 -9.16 -20.52 16.23
C ILE A 308 -8.62 -19.31 16.98
N ASP A 309 -7.34 -19.01 16.80
CA ASP A 309 -6.69 -17.85 17.41
C ASP A 309 -6.70 -16.61 16.50
N ILE A 310 -6.46 -16.80 15.19
CA ILE A 310 -6.37 -15.72 14.20
C ILE A 310 -7.39 -15.96 13.07
N ILE A 311 -8.18 -14.95 12.73
CA ILE A 311 -9.28 -15.05 11.77
C ILE A 311 -9.08 -14.00 10.68
N LEU A 312 -8.84 -14.44 9.44
CA LEU A 312 -8.74 -13.60 8.24
C LEU A 312 -10.11 -13.53 7.55
N ILE A 313 -10.52 -12.34 7.12
CA ILE A 313 -11.78 -12.11 6.40
C ILE A 313 -11.48 -11.64 4.96
N ASP A 314 -11.70 -12.54 4.00
CA ASP A 314 -11.39 -12.43 2.56
C ASP A 314 -12.65 -12.57 1.69
N VAL A 315 -13.70 -11.83 2.03
CA VAL A 315 -14.95 -11.84 1.25
C VAL A 315 -15.01 -10.74 0.21
N GLN A 316 -15.84 -10.95 -0.82
CA GLN A 316 -16.07 -9.94 -1.85
C GLN A 316 -16.82 -8.73 -1.30
N THR A 317 -16.38 -7.55 -1.74
CA THR A 317 -16.92 -6.23 -1.41
C THR A 317 -17.21 -5.46 -2.71
N PRO A 318 -18.28 -5.84 -3.43
CA PRO A 318 -18.67 -5.16 -4.67
C PRO A 318 -19.18 -3.75 -4.39
N THR A 319 -19.31 -2.94 -5.44
CA THR A 319 -20.10 -1.71 -5.46
C THR A 319 -21.34 -1.91 -6.33
N ASP A 320 -22.39 -1.13 -6.10
CA ASP A 320 -23.53 -1.06 -7.00
C ASP A 320 -23.29 -0.08 -8.17
N SER A 321 -24.34 0.18 -8.96
CA SER A 321 -24.33 1.10 -10.10
C SER A 321 -24.13 2.56 -9.73
N ASP A 322 -24.44 2.94 -8.48
CA ASP A 322 -24.21 4.28 -7.94
C ASP A 322 -22.84 4.38 -7.25
N HIS A 323 -21.98 3.37 -7.49
CA HIS A 323 -20.65 3.23 -6.92
C HIS A 323 -20.61 3.13 -5.39
N ILE A 324 -21.72 2.77 -4.75
CA ILE A 324 -21.82 2.61 -3.30
C ILE A 324 -21.35 1.19 -2.92
N PRO A 325 -20.44 1.05 -1.93
CA PRO A 325 -19.99 -0.26 -1.47
C PRO A 325 -21.13 -1.11 -0.87
N GLN A 326 -21.20 -2.36 -1.30
CA GLN A 326 -22.19 -3.34 -0.88
C GLN A 326 -21.57 -4.38 0.06
N TYR A 327 -21.69 -4.14 1.37
CA TYR A 327 -21.05 -4.95 2.41
C TYR A 327 -21.86 -6.12 2.97
N LYS A 328 -22.84 -6.66 2.22
CA LYS A 328 -23.69 -7.76 2.71
C LYS A 328 -22.87 -8.95 3.23
N SER A 329 -21.95 -9.47 2.41
CA SER A 329 -21.09 -10.61 2.78
C SER A 329 -20.18 -10.29 3.97
N LEU A 330 -19.59 -9.09 3.99
CA LEU A 330 -18.70 -8.67 5.08
C LEU A 330 -19.45 -8.57 6.40
N LYS A 331 -20.64 -7.95 6.42
CA LYS A 331 -21.50 -7.89 7.61
C LYS A 331 -21.91 -9.29 8.06
N GLU A 332 -22.38 -10.14 7.16
CA GLU A 332 -22.77 -11.53 7.47
C GLU A 332 -21.62 -12.29 8.14
N VAL A 333 -20.40 -12.17 7.60
CA VAL A 333 -19.21 -12.79 8.20
C VAL A 333 -18.86 -12.17 9.54
N SER A 334 -18.85 -10.84 9.67
CA SER A 334 -18.56 -10.18 10.95
C SER A 334 -19.52 -10.63 12.05
N HIS A 335 -20.82 -10.78 11.76
CA HIS A 335 -21.78 -11.31 12.73
C HIS A 335 -21.45 -12.75 13.14
N GLN A 336 -21.06 -13.62 12.19
CA GLN A 336 -20.68 -14.99 12.51
C GLN A 336 -19.37 -15.05 13.32
N VAL A 337 -18.38 -14.24 12.98
CA VAL A 337 -17.11 -14.17 13.71
C VAL A 337 -17.34 -13.69 15.14
N GLY A 338 -18.12 -12.62 15.34
CA GLY A 338 -18.43 -12.07 16.67
C GLY A 338 -19.06 -13.10 17.61
N LYS A 339 -19.99 -13.93 17.11
CA LYS A 339 -20.66 -14.99 17.89
C LYS A 339 -19.71 -16.05 18.48
N TYR A 340 -18.56 -16.25 17.86
CA TYR A 340 -17.57 -17.25 18.29
C TYR A 340 -16.27 -16.62 18.81
N LEU A 341 -16.25 -15.30 18.94
CA LEU A 341 -15.11 -14.54 19.42
C LEU A 341 -14.98 -14.71 20.95
N SER A 342 -13.74 -14.80 21.42
CA SER A 342 -13.41 -14.89 22.83
C SER A 342 -12.13 -14.09 23.09
N PRO A 343 -11.82 -13.75 24.35
CA PRO A 343 -10.66 -12.93 24.67
C PRO A 343 -9.36 -13.49 24.09
N GLY A 344 -8.50 -12.60 23.60
CA GLY A 344 -7.16 -12.91 23.07
C GLY A 344 -7.10 -13.36 21.60
N LYS A 345 -8.24 -13.50 20.92
CA LYS A 345 -8.27 -13.76 19.46
C LYS A 345 -7.94 -12.51 18.65
N LEU A 346 -7.45 -12.70 17.44
CA LEU A 346 -7.17 -11.62 16.47
C LEU A 346 -8.06 -11.78 15.23
N VAL A 347 -8.74 -10.72 14.83
CA VAL A 347 -9.46 -10.64 13.55
C VAL A 347 -8.70 -9.72 12.60
N ILE A 348 -8.47 -10.17 11.37
CA ILE A 348 -7.80 -9.42 10.31
C ILE A 348 -8.76 -9.28 9.14
N VAL A 349 -9.15 -8.05 8.82
CA VAL A 349 -9.92 -7.75 7.61
C VAL A 349 -8.96 -7.64 6.44
N GLU A 350 -9.15 -8.46 5.41
CA GLU A 350 -8.33 -8.48 4.18
C GLU A 350 -9.10 -8.05 2.93
N SER A 351 -10.43 -8.17 2.97
CA SER A 351 -11.33 -7.59 1.99
C SER A 351 -11.01 -6.12 1.74
N THR A 352 -10.83 -5.72 0.47
CA THR A 352 -10.72 -4.30 0.12
C THR A 352 -12.00 -3.56 0.49
N VAL A 353 -11.91 -2.52 1.31
CA VAL A 353 -13.04 -1.74 1.82
C VAL A 353 -12.78 -0.25 1.64
N ALA A 354 -13.84 0.55 1.70
CA ALA A 354 -13.73 1.99 1.86
C ALA A 354 -13.00 2.32 3.17
N PRO A 355 -12.11 3.32 3.19
CA PRO A 355 -11.46 3.78 4.41
C PRO A 355 -12.46 4.04 5.54
N GLY A 356 -12.11 3.60 6.76
CA GLY A 356 -12.94 3.67 7.96
C GLY A 356 -13.86 2.46 8.19
N THR A 357 -13.95 1.50 7.25
CA THR A 357 -14.88 0.38 7.39
C THR A 357 -14.50 -0.58 8.52
N THR A 358 -13.21 -0.82 8.75
CA THR A 358 -12.75 -1.70 9.84
C THR A 358 -13.22 -1.20 11.21
N GLU A 359 -13.02 0.09 11.50
CA GLU A 359 -13.35 0.70 12.80
C GLU A 359 -14.83 1.09 12.92
N ASN A 360 -15.48 1.52 11.84
CA ASN A 360 -16.85 2.05 11.90
C ASN A 360 -17.94 1.04 11.49
N MET A 361 -17.57 -0.16 11.04
CA MET A 361 -18.53 -1.20 10.69
C MET A 361 -18.15 -2.57 11.25
N VAL A 362 -16.94 -3.05 10.96
CA VAL A 362 -16.54 -4.39 11.39
C VAL A 362 -16.40 -4.46 12.91
N GLN A 363 -15.68 -3.51 13.52
CA GLN A 363 -15.50 -3.45 14.96
C GLN A 363 -16.83 -3.40 15.73
N PRO A 364 -17.79 -2.49 15.46
CA PRO A 364 -19.06 -2.46 16.18
C PRO A 364 -19.83 -3.78 16.12
N ILE A 365 -19.86 -4.43 14.96
CA ILE A 365 -20.55 -5.72 14.79
C ILE A 365 -19.87 -6.81 15.64
N LEU A 366 -18.55 -6.86 15.64
CA LEU A 366 -17.79 -7.83 16.45
C LEU A 366 -18.02 -7.60 17.95
N GLU A 367 -17.94 -6.35 18.40
CA GLU A 367 -18.15 -6.00 19.81
C GLU A 367 -19.58 -6.26 20.29
N GLU A 368 -20.58 -5.98 19.44
CA GLU A 368 -22.00 -6.23 19.75
C GLU A 368 -22.27 -7.73 19.93
N GLU A 369 -21.83 -8.56 18.98
CA GLU A 369 -22.11 -10.00 18.98
C GLU A 369 -21.32 -10.75 20.05
N SER A 370 -20.09 -10.32 20.35
CA SER A 370 -19.22 -10.99 21.33
C SER A 370 -19.37 -10.46 22.75
N GLY A 371 -19.87 -9.24 22.92
CA GLY A 371 -19.86 -8.52 24.21
C GLY A 371 -18.45 -8.14 24.69
N LEU A 372 -17.44 -8.19 23.81
CA LEU A 372 -16.05 -7.82 24.10
C LEU A 372 -15.74 -6.45 23.49
N ARG A 373 -14.60 -5.87 23.85
CA ARG A 373 -14.08 -4.63 23.24
C ARG A 373 -12.82 -4.92 22.44
N ALA A 374 -12.66 -4.26 21.30
CA ALA A 374 -11.45 -4.40 20.52
C ALA A 374 -10.28 -3.68 21.23
N GLY A 375 -9.10 -4.29 21.22
CA GLY A 375 -7.84 -3.71 21.73
C GLY A 375 -7.68 -3.68 23.26
N LEU A 376 -8.67 -4.12 24.03
CA LEU A 376 -8.54 -4.27 25.48
C LEU A 376 -7.82 -5.58 25.85
N PRO A 377 -7.12 -5.65 27.01
CA PRO A 377 -6.41 -6.86 27.44
C PRO A 377 -7.29 -8.12 27.57
N ASP A 378 -8.54 -7.94 28.01
CA ASP A 378 -9.60 -8.96 28.13
C ASP A 378 -10.54 -8.99 26.91
N GLY A 379 -10.18 -8.25 25.86
CA GLY A 379 -10.91 -8.14 24.61
C GLY A 379 -10.32 -8.99 23.49
N PHE A 380 -10.51 -8.54 22.26
CA PHE A 380 -9.95 -9.16 21.05
C PHE A 380 -9.07 -8.15 20.28
N GLY A 381 -8.12 -8.66 19.50
CA GLY A 381 -7.33 -7.84 18.58
C GLY A 381 -8.05 -7.64 17.25
N LEU A 382 -7.86 -6.47 16.63
CA LEU A 382 -8.40 -6.17 15.31
C LEU A 382 -7.31 -5.55 14.43
N SER A 383 -7.26 -5.96 13.17
CA SER A 383 -6.36 -5.39 12.19
C SER A 383 -7.01 -5.36 10.81
N PHE A 384 -6.51 -4.47 9.98
CA PHE A 384 -6.71 -4.47 8.54
C PHE A 384 -5.40 -4.82 7.86
N SER A 385 -5.46 -5.63 6.81
CA SER A 385 -4.34 -5.88 5.94
C SER A 385 -4.85 -5.96 4.51
N TYR A 386 -4.01 -5.74 3.51
CA TYR A 386 -4.45 -5.89 2.13
C TYR A 386 -3.42 -6.62 1.31
N GLU A 387 -3.92 -7.20 0.23
CA GLU A 387 -3.12 -7.98 -0.70
C GLU A 387 -2.82 -7.22 -1.98
N ARG A 388 -1.65 -7.49 -2.55
CA ARG A 388 -1.17 -6.95 -3.83
C ARG A 388 -0.99 -8.10 -4.83
N VAL A 389 -2.08 -8.81 -5.10
CA VAL A 389 -2.05 -10.06 -5.88
C VAL A 389 -2.63 -9.91 -7.28
N MET A 390 -2.11 -10.72 -8.20
CA MET A 390 -2.56 -10.82 -9.58
C MET A 390 -2.67 -12.30 -9.99
N VAL A 391 -3.76 -12.66 -10.67
CA VAL A 391 -3.96 -14.01 -11.22
C VAL A 391 -2.80 -14.36 -12.17
N GLY A 392 -2.33 -15.60 -12.11
CA GLY A 392 -1.15 -16.14 -12.78
C GLY A 392 0.15 -15.97 -11.99
N ARG A 393 0.13 -15.20 -10.90
CA ARG A 393 1.31 -14.93 -10.05
C ARG A 393 0.96 -14.83 -8.55
N LEU A 394 -0.13 -15.45 -8.11
CA LEU A 394 -0.65 -15.25 -6.75
C LEU A 394 0.40 -15.55 -5.66
N ILE A 395 1.01 -16.75 -5.71
CA ILE A 395 2.03 -17.17 -4.74
C ILE A 395 3.26 -16.25 -4.75
N HIS A 396 3.72 -15.91 -5.95
CA HIS A 396 4.86 -15.02 -6.12
C HIS A 396 4.57 -13.63 -5.53
N ASN A 397 3.41 -13.05 -5.80
CA ASN A 397 3.07 -11.71 -5.31
C ASN A 397 3.00 -11.67 -3.78
N ILE A 398 2.36 -12.65 -3.14
CA ILE A 398 2.28 -12.69 -1.66
C ILE A 398 3.68 -12.79 -1.05
N ARG A 399 4.57 -13.60 -1.62
CA ARG A 399 5.93 -13.77 -1.09
C ARG A 399 6.82 -12.55 -1.34
N GLU A 400 6.77 -11.99 -2.54
CA GLU A 400 7.81 -11.08 -3.01
C GLU A 400 7.40 -9.60 -2.98
N TYR A 401 6.16 -9.26 -2.63
CA TYR A 401 5.72 -7.87 -2.43
C TYR A 401 5.60 -7.50 -0.95
N PRO A 402 5.96 -6.26 -0.55
CA PRO A 402 5.80 -5.84 0.83
C PRO A 402 4.34 -5.89 1.27
N LYS A 403 4.10 -6.35 2.50
CA LYS A 403 2.78 -6.46 3.12
C LYS A 403 2.55 -5.30 4.07
N ILE A 404 1.35 -4.69 4.04
CA ILE A 404 0.96 -3.62 4.96
C ILE A 404 -0.06 -4.15 5.97
N VAL A 405 0.15 -3.87 7.25
CA VAL A 405 -0.69 -4.30 8.38
C VAL A 405 -1.06 -3.10 9.23
N GLY A 406 -2.33 -2.76 9.29
CA GLY A 406 -2.89 -1.72 10.15
C GLY A 406 -3.57 -2.33 11.37
N GLY A 407 -2.97 -2.25 12.56
CA GLY A 407 -3.60 -2.74 13.80
C GLY A 407 -4.26 -1.60 14.58
N ILE A 408 -5.42 -1.86 15.20
CA ILE A 408 -6.10 -0.87 16.07
C ILE A 408 -5.25 -0.49 17.30
N ASP A 409 -4.31 -1.36 17.66
CA ASP A 409 -3.33 -1.22 18.72
C ASP A 409 -2.03 -1.94 18.32
N ASP A 410 -0.94 -1.67 19.05
CA ASP A 410 0.37 -2.23 18.75
C ASP A 410 0.42 -3.76 18.89
N LYS A 411 -0.33 -4.36 19.83
CA LYS A 411 -0.34 -5.81 20.05
C LYS A 411 -1.02 -6.54 18.89
N SER A 412 -2.18 -6.04 18.46
CA SER A 412 -2.90 -6.54 17.28
C SER A 412 -2.02 -6.47 16.04
N ARG A 413 -1.31 -5.35 15.87
CA ARG A 413 -0.38 -5.14 14.76
C ARG A 413 0.79 -6.12 14.77
N GLU A 414 1.49 -6.27 15.90
CA GLU A 414 2.67 -7.14 15.95
C GLU A 414 2.32 -8.62 15.75
N ILE A 415 1.21 -9.11 16.30
CA ILE A 415 0.76 -10.49 16.08
C ILE A 415 0.45 -10.73 14.59
N ALA A 416 -0.28 -9.82 13.95
CA ALA A 416 -0.56 -9.90 12.51
C ALA A 416 0.73 -9.85 11.68
N MET A 417 1.66 -8.96 12.03
CA MET A 417 2.94 -8.84 11.33
C MET A 417 3.80 -10.10 11.46
N GLU A 418 3.88 -10.70 12.65
CA GLU A 418 4.61 -11.94 12.88
C GLU A 418 4.04 -13.10 12.05
N MET A 419 2.71 -13.23 11.99
CA MET A 419 2.05 -14.20 11.13
C MET A 419 2.45 -13.98 9.66
N TYR A 420 2.33 -12.76 9.11
CA TYR A 420 2.67 -12.50 7.71
C TYR A 420 4.17 -12.66 7.40
N ARG A 421 5.08 -12.38 8.35
CA ARG A 421 6.53 -12.62 8.17
C ARG A 421 6.85 -14.09 7.88
N SER A 422 5.96 -15.03 8.19
CA SER A 422 6.14 -16.45 7.86
C SER A 422 5.93 -16.77 6.38
N ILE A 423 5.23 -15.91 5.62
CA ILE A 423 4.90 -16.13 4.21
C ILE A 423 5.40 -15.01 3.28
N VAL A 424 5.71 -13.82 3.82
CA VAL A 424 6.18 -12.64 3.06
C VAL A 424 7.69 -12.43 3.25
N ARG A 425 8.45 -12.44 2.16
CA ARG A 425 9.92 -12.26 2.14
C ARG A 425 10.33 -10.80 1.96
N ALA A 426 9.56 -10.01 1.23
CA ALA A 426 9.89 -8.62 0.89
C ALA A 426 9.71 -7.61 2.04
N GLY A 427 9.21 -8.06 3.20
CA GLY A 427 9.01 -7.26 4.39
C GLY A 427 7.54 -7.02 4.73
N VAL A 428 7.29 -6.82 6.01
CA VAL A 428 5.96 -6.51 6.56
C VAL A 428 6.05 -5.19 7.31
N HIS A 429 5.19 -4.23 6.93
CA HIS A 429 5.17 -2.87 7.50
C HIS A 429 3.89 -2.63 8.30
N GLY A 430 4.07 -2.04 9.48
CA GLY A 430 2.99 -1.76 10.43
C GLY A 430 2.49 -0.32 10.35
N THR A 431 1.18 -0.12 10.49
CA THR A 431 0.49 1.18 10.64
C THR A 431 -0.82 1.01 11.43
N ASN A 432 -1.79 1.93 11.30
CA ASN A 432 -3.17 1.81 11.81
C ASN A 432 -4.16 1.40 10.68
N PRO A 433 -5.37 0.91 10.99
CA PRO A 433 -6.31 0.39 9.99
C PRO A 433 -6.68 1.44 8.94
N MET A 434 -7.06 2.65 9.35
CA MET A 434 -7.39 3.76 8.46
C MET A 434 -6.30 4.02 7.42
N THR A 435 -5.04 4.12 7.86
CA THR A 435 -3.90 4.36 6.96
C THR A 435 -3.71 3.20 5.98
N ALA A 436 -3.90 1.96 6.42
CA ALA A 436 -3.77 0.80 5.55
C ALA A 436 -4.92 0.70 4.53
N GLU A 437 -6.17 1.02 4.92
CA GLU A 437 -7.34 1.06 4.02
C GLU A 437 -7.19 2.19 2.98
N VAL A 438 -6.77 3.38 3.40
CA VAL A 438 -6.45 4.49 2.48
C VAL A 438 -5.34 4.09 1.53
N SER A 439 -4.25 3.48 2.02
CA SER A 439 -3.13 3.05 1.17
C SER A 439 -3.61 2.10 0.06
N LYS A 440 -4.46 1.13 0.39
CA LYS A 440 -4.98 0.17 -0.59
C LYS A 440 -5.78 0.84 -1.70
N THR A 441 -6.69 1.75 -1.33
CA THR A 441 -7.55 2.43 -2.30
C THR A 441 -6.77 3.45 -3.13
N VAL A 442 -5.81 4.16 -2.50
CA VAL A 442 -4.92 5.13 -3.18
C VAL A 442 -3.98 4.45 -4.18
N GLU A 443 -3.47 3.24 -3.92
CA GLU A 443 -2.64 2.51 -4.90
C GLU A 443 -3.35 2.34 -6.25
N ASN A 444 -4.64 1.98 -6.20
CA ASN A 444 -5.45 1.77 -7.39
C ASN A 444 -5.93 3.11 -7.98
N ALA A 445 -6.31 4.08 -7.15
CA ALA A 445 -6.66 5.42 -7.61
C ALA A 445 -5.47 6.12 -8.31
N TYR A 446 -4.24 5.93 -7.81
CA TYR A 446 -3.02 6.41 -8.46
C TYR A 446 -2.88 5.86 -9.88
N ARG A 447 -3.01 4.53 -10.04
CA ARG A 447 -2.93 3.89 -11.36
C ARG A 447 -4.05 4.37 -12.29
N ASP A 448 -5.25 4.55 -11.77
CA ASP A 448 -6.41 5.04 -12.52
C ASP A 448 -6.21 6.47 -13.02
N VAL A 449 -5.72 7.37 -12.15
CA VAL A 449 -5.35 8.76 -12.52
C VAL A 449 -4.23 8.78 -13.55
N GLN A 450 -3.21 7.93 -13.43
CA GLN A 450 -2.13 7.87 -14.43
C GLN A 450 -2.63 7.42 -15.81
N ILE A 451 -3.62 6.53 -15.87
CA ILE A 451 -4.27 6.13 -17.13
C ILE A 451 -5.13 7.28 -17.66
N ALA A 452 -5.91 7.95 -16.81
CA ALA A 452 -6.73 9.09 -17.20
C ALA A 452 -5.87 10.24 -17.74
N PHE A 453 -4.76 10.56 -17.07
CA PHE A 453 -3.79 11.53 -17.56
C PHE A 453 -3.26 11.14 -18.95
N ALA A 454 -2.92 9.87 -19.16
CA ALA A 454 -2.50 9.40 -20.47
C ALA A 454 -3.60 9.56 -21.54
N ASN A 455 -4.84 9.24 -21.19
CA ASN A 455 -6.00 9.41 -22.06
C ASN A 455 -6.27 10.88 -22.38
N GLU A 456 -6.19 11.78 -21.40
CA GLU A 456 -6.39 13.22 -21.61
C GLU A 456 -5.33 13.78 -22.57
N VAL A 457 -4.06 13.41 -22.35
CA VAL A 457 -2.97 13.77 -23.26
C VAL A 457 -3.17 13.17 -24.65
N ALA A 458 -3.74 11.97 -24.78
CA ALA A 458 -4.10 11.41 -26.08
C ALA A 458 -5.12 12.28 -26.83
N LEU A 459 -6.17 12.74 -26.16
CA LEU A 459 -7.16 13.66 -26.75
C LEU A 459 -6.55 15.01 -27.17
N LEU A 460 -5.60 15.52 -26.38
CA LEU A 460 -4.83 16.72 -26.73
C LEU A 460 -3.96 16.47 -27.97
N CYS A 461 -3.26 15.33 -28.04
CA CYS A 461 -2.44 14.96 -29.19
C CYS A 461 -3.28 14.82 -30.47
N GLU A 462 -4.48 14.25 -30.37
CA GLU A 462 -5.46 14.19 -31.46
C GLU A 462 -5.85 15.59 -31.98
N SER A 463 -6.08 16.51 -31.04
CA SER A 463 -6.42 17.90 -31.36
C SER A 463 -5.26 18.62 -32.06
N LEU A 464 -4.04 18.43 -31.56
CA LEU A 464 -2.80 19.03 -32.06
C LEU A 464 -2.26 18.38 -33.34
N GLY A 465 -2.71 17.18 -33.68
CA GLY A 465 -2.27 16.45 -34.87
C GLY A 465 -0.92 15.72 -34.69
N ILE A 466 -0.61 15.26 -33.48
CA ILE A 466 0.63 14.56 -33.12
C ILE A 466 0.35 13.17 -32.50
N ASP A 467 1.37 12.33 -32.34
CA ASP A 467 1.26 10.96 -31.80
C ASP A 467 1.54 10.94 -30.28
N VAL A 468 0.55 10.53 -29.48
CA VAL A 468 0.69 10.41 -28.02
C VAL A 468 1.77 9.41 -27.60
N HIS A 469 2.04 8.38 -28.40
CA HIS A 469 3.01 7.35 -28.04
C HIS A 469 4.45 7.87 -28.14
N GLU A 470 4.73 8.78 -29.08
CA GLU A 470 6.00 9.51 -29.17
C GLU A 470 6.15 10.48 -27.99
N VAL A 471 5.09 11.23 -27.66
CA VAL A 471 5.08 12.12 -26.48
C VAL A 471 5.36 11.32 -25.21
N ARG A 472 4.69 10.17 -25.04
CA ARG A 472 4.89 9.28 -23.89
C ARG A 472 6.33 8.77 -23.81
N GLU A 473 6.94 8.40 -24.94
CA GLU A 473 8.33 7.96 -25.00
C GLU A 473 9.27 9.06 -24.47
N PHE A 474 9.12 10.29 -24.95
CA PHE A 474 9.93 11.42 -24.48
C PHE A 474 9.68 11.78 -23.01
N VAL A 475 8.42 11.72 -22.56
CA VAL A 475 8.06 11.97 -21.15
C VAL A 475 8.70 10.94 -20.22
N ASN A 476 8.68 9.66 -20.59
CA ASN A 476 9.22 8.57 -19.79
C ASN A 476 10.73 8.34 -20.02
N GLY A 477 11.33 8.97 -21.02
CA GLY A 477 12.74 8.81 -21.40
C GLY A 477 13.75 9.51 -20.49
N LEU A 478 13.31 10.19 -19.42
CA LEU A 478 14.24 10.79 -18.47
C LEU A 478 15.02 9.70 -17.72
N PRO A 479 16.36 9.84 -17.61
CA PRO A 479 17.19 8.83 -16.97
C PRO A 479 16.89 8.72 -15.47
N ASN A 480 16.92 7.49 -14.98
CA ASN A 480 16.93 7.21 -13.55
C ASN A 480 18.39 7.26 -13.07
N ASP A 481 18.79 8.31 -12.35
CA ASP A 481 20.15 8.42 -11.77
C ASP A 481 20.17 7.79 -10.37
N PRO A 482 20.67 6.55 -10.21
CA PRO A 482 20.66 5.89 -8.91
C PRO A 482 21.60 6.55 -7.89
N SER A 483 22.49 7.47 -8.29
CA SER A 483 23.42 8.16 -7.39
C SER A 483 22.77 9.34 -6.64
N ALA A 484 21.66 9.87 -7.15
CA ALA A 484 20.91 10.96 -6.54
C ALA A 484 19.38 10.68 -6.55
N PRO A 485 18.91 9.60 -5.89
CA PRO A 485 17.52 9.14 -5.99
C PRO A 485 16.48 10.17 -5.56
N HIS A 486 16.83 11.11 -4.68
CA HIS A 486 15.98 12.23 -4.25
C HIS A 486 15.82 13.33 -5.30
N ALA A 487 16.72 13.38 -6.30
CA ALA A 487 16.70 14.33 -7.41
C ALA A 487 16.22 13.70 -8.72
N ASN A 488 15.81 12.42 -8.72
CA ASN A 488 15.37 11.75 -9.93
C ASN A 488 14.00 12.26 -10.38
N PRO A 489 13.90 12.82 -11.60
CA PRO A 489 12.62 13.26 -12.15
C PRO A 489 11.87 12.06 -12.76
N ILE A 490 11.61 11.02 -11.96
CA ILE A 490 10.96 9.79 -12.44
C ILE A 490 9.56 10.14 -12.96
N ARG A 491 9.30 9.81 -14.23
CA ARG A 491 8.00 9.95 -14.88
C ARG A 491 7.57 8.61 -15.41
N ASN A 492 6.31 8.27 -15.16
CA ASN A 492 5.71 7.04 -15.66
C ASN A 492 4.29 7.31 -16.15
N MET A 493 4.21 8.02 -17.28
CA MET A 493 2.97 8.16 -18.03
C MET A 493 2.53 6.77 -18.49
N HIS A 494 1.32 6.38 -18.11
CA HIS A 494 0.76 5.07 -18.49
C HIS A 494 0.38 5.06 -19.98
N PHE A 495 -0.03 3.90 -20.50
CA PHE A 495 -0.54 3.82 -21.86
C PHE A 495 -1.98 4.34 -21.91
N PRO A 496 -2.32 5.23 -22.87
CA PRO A 496 -3.72 5.54 -23.16
C PRO A 496 -4.41 4.34 -23.80
N GLY A 497 -5.74 4.33 -23.79
CA GLY A 497 -6.50 3.28 -24.45
C GLY A 497 -8.01 3.41 -24.31
N ALA A 498 -8.73 2.44 -24.86
CA ALA A 498 -10.18 2.44 -25.07
C ALA A 498 -11.06 2.39 -23.80
N GLY A 499 -10.47 2.61 -22.62
CA GLY A 499 -11.13 2.53 -21.33
C GLY A 499 -10.43 1.60 -20.34
N VAL A 500 -10.98 1.59 -19.12
CA VAL A 500 -10.44 0.86 -17.96
C VAL A 500 -11.51 -0.08 -17.43
N GLY A 501 -11.18 -1.36 -17.30
CA GLY A 501 -12.08 -2.38 -16.73
C GLY A 501 -11.49 -3.13 -15.55
N GLY A 502 -12.14 -4.24 -15.20
CA GLY A 502 -11.74 -5.12 -14.10
C GLY A 502 -12.35 -4.77 -12.74
N HIS A 503 -11.90 -5.47 -11.71
CA HIS A 503 -12.52 -5.41 -10.38
C HIS A 503 -12.10 -4.24 -9.50
N CYS A 504 -10.87 -3.75 -9.70
CA CYS A 504 -10.24 -2.82 -8.76
C CYS A 504 -10.29 -1.38 -9.29
N LEU A 505 -9.72 -1.11 -10.46
CA LEU A 505 -9.56 0.27 -10.96
C LEU A 505 -10.89 1.01 -11.16
N PRO A 506 -11.95 0.40 -11.73
CA PRO A 506 -13.25 1.08 -11.89
C PRO A 506 -13.99 1.33 -10.57
N LYS A 507 -13.50 0.79 -9.45
CA LYS A 507 -14.23 0.72 -8.17
C LYS A 507 -13.51 1.46 -7.03
N ASP A 508 -12.21 1.25 -6.88
CA ASP A 508 -11.49 1.60 -5.66
C ASP A 508 -11.36 3.12 -5.46
N THR A 509 -11.34 3.90 -6.54
CA THR A 509 -11.47 5.36 -6.47
C THR A 509 -12.79 5.77 -5.80
N TRP A 510 -13.89 5.10 -6.13
CA TRP A 510 -15.19 5.36 -5.49
C TRP A 510 -15.25 4.86 -4.05
N LEU A 511 -14.56 3.76 -3.72
CA LEU A 511 -14.41 3.33 -2.32
C LEU A 511 -13.67 4.38 -1.49
N LEU A 512 -12.60 4.96 -2.02
CA LEU A 512 -11.88 6.05 -1.37
C LEU A 512 -12.80 7.25 -1.13
N MET A 513 -13.55 7.67 -2.16
CA MET A 513 -14.51 8.78 -2.05
C MET A 513 -15.62 8.49 -1.04
N HIS A 514 -16.18 7.27 -1.04
CA HIS A 514 -17.19 6.87 -0.06
C HIS A 514 -16.66 6.94 1.38
N GLY A 515 -15.42 6.48 1.60
CA GLY A 515 -14.78 6.58 2.91
C GLY A 515 -14.60 8.04 3.35
N TYR A 516 -14.12 8.89 2.44
CA TYR A 516 -13.98 10.33 2.67
C TYR A 516 -15.32 11.00 3.01
N GLU A 517 -16.36 10.76 2.22
CA GLU A 517 -17.68 11.39 2.42
C GLU A 517 -18.35 10.95 3.73
N LYS A 518 -18.12 9.70 4.15
CA LYS A 518 -18.84 9.10 5.27
C LYS A 518 -18.11 9.18 6.61
N TYR A 519 -16.77 9.10 6.60
CA TYR A 519 -15.97 8.89 7.81
C TYR A 519 -14.87 9.94 8.03
N ALA A 520 -14.76 10.96 7.17
CA ALA A 520 -13.79 12.04 7.41
C ALA A 520 -14.15 12.83 8.69
N GLU A 521 -13.15 13.07 9.54
CA GLU A 521 -13.30 13.87 10.77
C GLU A 521 -13.57 15.35 10.47
N SER A 522 -13.06 15.83 9.33
CA SER A 522 -13.30 17.16 8.81
C SER A 522 -13.24 17.12 7.28
N GLN A 523 -14.00 18.02 6.65
CA GLN A 523 -13.94 18.24 5.21
C GLN A 523 -13.27 19.57 4.92
N ASN A 524 -12.42 19.59 3.90
CA ASN A 524 -11.85 20.83 3.39
C ASN A 524 -12.84 21.51 2.45
N ASP A 525 -12.69 22.82 2.23
CA ASP A 525 -13.49 23.58 1.25
C ASP A 525 -13.24 23.12 -0.21
N TYR A 526 -12.23 22.28 -0.43
CA TYR A 526 -11.93 21.66 -1.72
C TYR A 526 -12.61 20.29 -1.84
N SER A 527 -13.47 20.13 -2.84
CA SER A 527 -14.00 18.83 -3.24
C SER A 527 -12.99 18.09 -4.12
N PRO A 528 -12.58 16.84 -3.78
CA PRO A 528 -11.63 16.08 -4.58
C PRO A 528 -12.10 15.87 -6.03
N SER A 529 -11.55 16.65 -6.96
CA SER A 529 -11.97 16.66 -8.37
C SER A 529 -11.04 15.88 -9.29
N ILE A 530 -9.77 15.70 -8.92
CA ILE A 530 -8.79 14.95 -9.74
C ILE A 530 -9.16 13.47 -9.83
N LEU A 531 -9.49 12.86 -8.69
CA LEU A 531 -9.79 11.43 -8.59
C LEU A 531 -11.08 11.08 -9.34
N THR A 532 -12.15 11.83 -9.11
CA THR A 532 -13.45 11.64 -9.75
C THR A 532 -13.41 12.04 -11.23
N GLY A 533 -12.72 13.14 -11.56
CA GLY A 533 -12.48 13.55 -12.94
C GLY A 533 -11.74 12.49 -13.76
N ALA A 534 -10.72 11.85 -13.18
CA ALA A 534 -10.03 10.73 -13.82
C ALA A 534 -10.98 9.55 -14.13
N ARG A 535 -11.88 9.23 -13.19
CA ARG A 535 -12.89 8.18 -13.40
C ARG A 535 -13.84 8.50 -14.54
N TYR A 536 -14.42 9.70 -14.52
CA TYR A 536 -15.33 10.14 -15.58
C TYR A 536 -14.66 10.13 -16.96
N LEU A 537 -13.39 10.57 -17.06
CA LEU A 537 -12.66 10.51 -18.31
C LEU A 537 -12.44 9.06 -18.77
N ASN A 538 -11.99 8.18 -17.87
CA ASN A 538 -11.75 6.77 -18.20
C ASN A 538 -13.04 6.03 -18.62
N ASP A 539 -14.18 6.36 -18.00
CA ASP A 539 -15.50 5.82 -18.36
C ASP A 539 -16.04 6.39 -19.69
N TRP A 540 -15.54 7.57 -20.11
CA TRP A 540 -15.91 8.19 -21.39
C TRP A 540 -15.10 7.68 -22.58
N MET A 541 -13.91 7.11 -22.38
CA MET A 541 -13.06 6.62 -23.48
C MET A 541 -13.72 5.61 -24.44
N PRO A 542 -14.62 4.69 -24.01
CA PRO A 542 -15.40 3.88 -24.94
C PRO A 542 -16.28 4.70 -25.89
N ILE A 543 -16.85 5.83 -25.43
CA ILE A 543 -17.63 6.73 -26.29
C ILE A 543 -16.72 7.43 -27.29
N HIS A 544 -15.49 7.79 -26.88
CA HIS A 544 -14.48 8.34 -27.79
C HIS A 544 -14.14 7.38 -28.93
N MET A 545 -14.03 6.08 -28.65
CA MET A 545 -13.83 5.05 -29.69
C MET A 545 -14.94 5.07 -30.73
N VAL A 546 -16.21 5.23 -30.31
CA VAL A 546 -17.34 5.37 -31.24
C VAL A 546 -17.26 6.67 -32.05
N ASN A 547 -16.79 7.78 -31.45
CA ASN A 547 -16.58 9.04 -32.17
C ASN A 547 -15.52 8.89 -33.28
N LEU A 548 -14.40 8.25 -32.99
CA LEU A 548 -13.36 7.95 -33.99
C LEU A 548 -13.90 7.06 -35.11
N LEU A 549 -14.71 6.04 -34.78
CA LEU A 549 -15.38 5.20 -35.78
C LEU A 549 -16.32 6.00 -36.67
N GLU A 550 -17.15 6.87 -36.10
CA GLU A 550 -18.08 7.70 -36.86
C GLU A 550 -17.34 8.68 -37.78
N GLU A 551 -16.22 9.25 -37.33
CA GLU A 551 -15.31 10.01 -38.20
C GLU A 551 -14.78 9.17 -39.36
N ALA A 552 -14.35 7.93 -39.10
CA ALA A 552 -13.84 7.04 -40.12
C ALA A 552 -14.90 6.63 -41.16
N LEU A 553 -16.12 6.34 -40.71
CA LEU A 553 -17.25 6.02 -41.59
C LEU A 553 -17.60 7.20 -42.50
N ARG A 554 -17.60 8.43 -41.98
CA ARG A 554 -17.87 9.64 -42.77
C ARG A 554 -16.84 9.85 -43.87
N GLU A 555 -15.56 9.50 -43.65
CA GLU A 555 -14.53 9.58 -44.69
C GLU A 555 -14.80 8.64 -45.88
N GLU A 556 -15.51 7.54 -45.64
CA GLU A 556 -15.97 6.61 -46.68
C GLU A 556 -17.43 6.87 -47.11
N SER A 557 -17.98 8.05 -46.79
CA SER A 557 -19.36 8.44 -47.08
C SER A 557 -20.41 7.46 -46.54
N LYS A 558 -20.11 6.82 -45.40
CA LYS A 558 -21.04 5.95 -44.65
C LYS A 558 -21.50 6.62 -43.36
N GLU A 559 -22.71 6.26 -42.96
CA GLU A 559 -23.31 6.64 -41.69
C GLU A 559 -23.16 5.48 -40.70
N ILE A 560 -23.04 5.80 -39.41
CA ILE A 560 -23.00 4.77 -38.36
C ILE A 560 -24.33 4.01 -38.24
N ASN A 561 -25.44 4.71 -38.47
CA ASN A 561 -26.77 4.11 -38.49
C ASN A 561 -26.88 3.08 -39.63
N GLY A 562 -27.22 1.84 -39.28
CA GLY A 562 -27.33 0.73 -40.23
C GLY A 562 -26.00 0.06 -40.59
N SER A 563 -24.86 0.54 -40.07
CA SER A 563 -23.57 -0.12 -40.27
C SER A 563 -23.42 -1.36 -39.37
N MET A 564 -22.72 -2.38 -39.88
CA MET A 564 -22.33 -3.58 -39.14
C MET A 564 -20.89 -3.43 -38.65
N ILE A 565 -20.69 -3.37 -37.33
CA ILE A 565 -19.39 -3.11 -36.70
C ILE A 565 -18.87 -4.39 -36.06
N CYS A 566 -17.66 -4.82 -36.43
CA CYS A 566 -16.96 -5.88 -35.72
C CYS A 566 -16.20 -5.29 -34.54
N VAL A 567 -16.48 -5.76 -33.32
CA VAL A 567 -15.76 -5.38 -32.10
C VAL A 567 -14.82 -6.52 -31.71
N LEU A 568 -13.52 -6.26 -31.73
CA LEU A 568 -12.50 -7.23 -31.36
C LEU A 568 -12.04 -7.00 -29.92
N GLY A 569 -12.40 -7.93 -29.04
CA GLY A 569 -12.09 -7.93 -27.62
C GLY A 569 -13.32 -7.63 -26.76
N TYR A 570 -13.62 -8.54 -25.86
CA TYR A 570 -14.63 -8.39 -24.83
C TYR A 570 -14.02 -8.43 -23.44
N ALA A 571 -12.98 -9.21 -23.20
CA ALA A 571 -12.22 -9.21 -21.96
C ALA A 571 -11.63 -7.82 -21.69
N PHE A 572 -11.56 -7.40 -20.42
CA PHE A 572 -10.93 -6.10 -20.12
C PHE A 572 -9.40 -6.15 -20.15
N LEU A 573 -8.82 -7.34 -20.05
CA LEU A 573 -7.38 -7.60 -19.99
C LEU A 573 -6.95 -8.48 -21.17
N GLU A 574 -5.73 -8.25 -21.67
CA GLU A 574 -5.13 -9.09 -22.69
C GLU A 574 -5.03 -10.56 -22.24
N ASN A 575 -5.30 -11.46 -23.19
CA ASN A 575 -5.16 -12.92 -23.04
C ASN A 575 -5.83 -13.49 -21.77
N SER A 576 -7.00 -12.97 -21.41
CA SER A 576 -7.75 -13.30 -20.20
C SER A 576 -9.20 -13.63 -20.53
N ASP A 577 -9.83 -14.50 -19.75
CA ASP A 577 -11.25 -14.86 -19.81
C ASP A 577 -12.14 -14.01 -18.89
N ASP A 578 -11.68 -12.81 -18.55
CA ASP A 578 -12.29 -11.95 -17.53
C ASP A 578 -13.10 -10.79 -18.13
N PRO A 579 -14.45 -10.88 -18.17
CA PRO A 579 -15.32 -9.85 -18.73
C PRO A 579 -15.64 -8.70 -17.76
N ARG A 580 -15.22 -8.79 -16.50
CA ARG A 580 -15.82 -7.99 -15.42
C ARG A 580 -15.56 -6.50 -15.63
N ASN A 581 -16.63 -5.69 -15.60
CA ASN A 581 -16.60 -4.25 -15.88
C ASN A 581 -15.86 -3.91 -17.18
N THR A 582 -16.03 -4.70 -18.24
CA THR A 582 -15.34 -4.46 -19.51
C THR A 582 -15.73 -3.10 -20.13
N PRO A 583 -14.76 -2.34 -20.66
CA PRO A 583 -15.05 -1.11 -21.42
C PRO A 583 -15.76 -1.39 -22.75
N THR A 584 -15.83 -2.65 -23.19
CA THR A 584 -16.53 -3.06 -24.42
C THR A 584 -18.05 -2.94 -24.29
N ILE A 585 -18.64 -3.15 -23.10
CA ILE A 585 -20.10 -3.02 -22.91
C ILE A 585 -20.57 -1.57 -23.15
N PRO A 586 -19.97 -0.52 -22.55
CA PRO A 586 -20.31 0.87 -22.86
C PRO A 586 -20.16 1.21 -24.35
N LEU A 587 -19.13 0.67 -25.04
CA LEU A 587 -18.96 0.84 -26.48
C LEU A 587 -20.15 0.24 -27.26
N ILE A 588 -20.51 -1.02 -27.00
CA ILE A 588 -21.63 -1.71 -27.69
C ILE A 588 -22.93 -0.92 -27.49
N LYS A 589 -23.23 -0.53 -26.25
CA LYS A 589 -24.43 0.27 -25.93
C LYS A 589 -24.46 1.58 -26.69
N GLU A 590 -23.31 2.25 -26.84
CA GLU A 590 -23.22 3.50 -27.58
C GLU A 590 -23.35 3.30 -29.11
N LEU A 591 -22.80 2.20 -29.65
CA LEU A 591 -22.99 1.82 -31.06
C LEU A 591 -24.46 1.54 -31.36
N GLU A 592 -25.13 0.74 -30.53
CA GLU A 592 -26.55 0.44 -30.64
C GLU A 592 -27.42 1.71 -30.54
N ARG A 593 -27.07 2.62 -29.60
CA ARG A 593 -27.75 3.91 -29.45
C ARG A 593 -27.63 4.78 -30.71
N ARG A 594 -26.54 4.67 -31.47
CA ARG A 594 -26.33 5.36 -32.75
C ARG A 594 -26.88 4.57 -33.96
N GLY A 595 -27.54 3.44 -33.74
CA GLY A 595 -28.19 2.65 -34.77
C GLY A 595 -27.28 1.67 -35.51
N ALA A 596 -26.06 1.44 -35.04
CA ALA A 596 -25.19 0.40 -35.56
C ALA A 596 -25.60 -0.98 -35.01
N THR A 597 -25.28 -2.02 -35.79
CA THR A 597 -25.33 -3.42 -35.32
C THR A 597 -23.93 -3.88 -35.01
N CYS A 598 -23.77 -4.67 -33.95
CA CYS A 598 -22.46 -5.11 -33.49
C CYS A 598 -22.32 -6.63 -33.62
N ARG A 599 -21.14 -7.07 -34.06
CA ARG A 599 -20.68 -8.45 -33.87
C ARG A 599 -19.41 -8.43 -33.05
N VAL A 600 -19.46 -9.05 -31.89
CA VAL A 600 -18.34 -9.07 -30.95
C VAL A 600 -17.57 -10.37 -31.11
N HIS A 601 -16.25 -10.26 -31.10
CA HIS A 601 -15.35 -11.40 -31.01
C HIS A 601 -14.45 -11.31 -29.79
N ASP A 602 -14.25 -12.44 -29.14
CA ASP A 602 -13.25 -12.64 -28.10
C ASP A 602 -12.85 -14.12 -28.09
N PRO A 603 -11.55 -14.46 -28.08
CA PRO A 603 -11.13 -15.86 -28.16
C PRO A 603 -11.20 -16.61 -26.82
N PHE A 604 -11.56 -15.94 -25.72
CA PHE A 604 -11.60 -16.52 -24.37
C PHE A 604 -13.01 -16.50 -23.75
N ILE A 605 -13.90 -15.63 -24.23
CA ILE A 605 -15.22 -15.41 -23.64
C ILE A 605 -16.30 -15.70 -24.68
N ALA A 606 -17.12 -16.74 -24.45
CA ALA A 606 -18.18 -17.16 -25.38
C ALA A 606 -19.54 -16.46 -25.12
N GLU A 607 -19.86 -16.18 -23.86
CA GLU A 607 -21.03 -15.38 -23.50
C GLU A 607 -20.79 -14.62 -22.20
N ASP A 608 -21.41 -13.45 -22.08
CA ASP A 608 -21.45 -12.67 -20.84
C ASP A 608 -22.59 -11.65 -20.89
N GLU A 609 -23.25 -11.39 -19.76
CA GLU A 609 -24.38 -10.43 -19.63
C GLU A 609 -25.48 -10.51 -20.73
N GLY A 610 -25.68 -11.70 -21.33
CA GLY A 610 -26.66 -11.91 -22.41
C GLY A 610 -26.13 -11.61 -23.82
N TYR A 611 -24.89 -11.17 -23.96
CA TYR A 611 -24.19 -11.07 -25.24
C TYR A 611 -23.60 -12.43 -25.63
N GLN A 612 -23.84 -12.84 -26.87
CA GLN A 612 -23.18 -13.98 -27.50
C GLN A 612 -21.94 -13.48 -28.24
N ILE A 613 -20.79 -14.07 -27.94
CA ILE A 613 -19.49 -13.58 -28.40
C ILE A 613 -18.87 -14.63 -29.34
N GLU A 614 -18.62 -14.21 -30.59
CA GLU A 614 -18.05 -15.07 -31.63
C GLU A 614 -16.61 -15.45 -31.28
N GLN A 615 -16.27 -16.74 -31.40
CA GLN A 615 -14.94 -17.28 -31.12
C GLN A 615 -14.08 -17.39 -32.39
N ASP A 616 -14.72 -17.37 -33.57
CA ASP A 616 -14.06 -17.40 -34.87
C ASP A 616 -13.91 -15.97 -35.40
N VAL A 617 -12.68 -15.45 -35.34
CA VAL A 617 -12.36 -14.09 -35.76
C VAL A 617 -12.75 -13.81 -37.22
N GLU A 618 -12.67 -14.81 -38.12
CA GLU A 618 -13.00 -14.59 -39.53
C GLU A 618 -14.51 -14.47 -39.73
N ARG A 619 -15.29 -15.32 -39.04
CA ARG A 619 -16.75 -15.15 -39.01
C ARG A 619 -17.16 -13.83 -38.40
N ALA A 620 -16.45 -13.40 -37.36
CA ALA A 620 -16.72 -12.12 -36.73
C ALA A 620 -16.53 -10.95 -37.69
N LEU A 621 -15.46 -10.98 -38.48
CA LEU A 621 -15.11 -9.94 -39.44
C LEU A 621 -15.96 -9.96 -40.72
N THR A 622 -16.41 -11.14 -41.16
CA THR A 622 -17.03 -11.30 -42.49
C THR A 622 -18.26 -10.40 -42.68
N GLY A 623 -18.20 -9.55 -43.70
CA GLY A 623 -19.28 -8.65 -44.12
C GLY A 623 -19.45 -7.40 -43.27
N CYS A 624 -18.63 -7.19 -42.23
CA CYS A 624 -18.69 -5.97 -41.42
C CYS A 624 -18.20 -4.76 -42.20
N ASP A 625 -18.78 -3.60 -41.93
CA ASP A 625 -18.38 -2.33 -42.51
C ASP A 625 -17.08 -1.82 -41.89
N ALA A 626 -16.88 -2.01 -40.59
CA ALA A 626 -15.69 -1.53 -39.89
C ALA A 626 -15.29 -2.45 -38.73
N VAL A 627 -14.06 -2.27 -38.25
CA VAL A 627 -13.50 -2.98 -37.09
C VAL A 627 -13.12 -1.99 -36.00
N VAL A 628 -13.46 -2.31 -34.75
CA VAL A 628 -13.03 -1.60 -33.54
C VAL A 628 -12.27 -2.56 -32.64
N LEU A 629 -11.01 -2.24 -32.33
CA LEU A 629 -10.16 -3.06 -31.46
C LEU A 629 -10.17 -2.53 -30.03
N MET A 630 -10.73 -3.31 -29.10
CA MET A 630 -10.92 -2.95 -27.70
C MET A 630 -9.95 -3.65 -26.75
N THR A 631 -9.43 -4.82 -27.12
CA THR A 631 -8.53 -5.62 -26.26
C THR A 631 -7.35 -6.13 -27.06
N LYS A 632 -6.16 -6.12 -26.46
CA LYS A 632 -4.91 -6.57 -27.08
C LYS A 632 -4.72 -8.08 -26.88
N HIS A 633 -5.55 -8.91 -27.50
CA HIS A 633 -5.27 -10.35 -27.50
C HIS A 633 -4.15 -10.68 -28.49
N ASP A 634 -3.33 -11.68 -28.18
CA ASP A 634 -2.21 -12.10 -29.03
C ASP A 634 -2.69 -12.52 -30.43
N GLN A 635 -3.89 -13.13 -30.50
CA GLN A 635 -4.56 -13.54 -31.73
C GLN A 635 -4.79 -12.37 -32.70
N TYR A 636 -4.90 -11.13 -32.19
CA TYR A 636 -5.14 -9.95 -33.02
C TYR A 636 -3.87 -9.38 -33.65
N ASN A 637 -2.68 -9.80 -33.19
CA ASN A 637 -1.42 -9.45 -33.85
C ASN A 637 -1.31 -10.08 -35.26
N ALA A 638 -2.11 -11.12 -35.55
CA ALA A 638 -2.17 -11.75 -36.86
C ALA A 638 -3.12 -11.05 -37.85
N ILE A 639 -3.74 -9.94 -37.45
CA ILE A 639 -4.62 -9.15 -38.32
C ILE A 639 -3.76 -8.33 -39.26
N THR A 640 -3.78 -8.68 -40.54
CA THR A 640 -3.11 -7.93 -41.61
C THR A 640 -4.11 -7.16 -42.47
N PRO A 641 -3.69 -6.09 -43.15
CA PRO A 641 -4.55 -5.36 -44.09
C PRO A 641 -5.15 -6.27 -45.17
N GLU A 642 -4.40 -7.24 -45.70
CA GLU A 642 -4.87 -8.17 -46.74
C GLU A 642 -6.01 -9.05 -46.24
N LYS A 643 -5.89 -9.55 -45.01
CA LYS A 643 -6.93 -10.38 -44.38
C LYS A 643 -8.19 -9.57 -44.08
N LEU A 644 -8.06 -8.34 -43.61
CA LEU A 644 -9.23 -7.48 -43.41
C LEU A 644 -9.89 -7.12 -44.74
N LYS A 645 -9.11 -6.84 -45.78
CA LYS A 645 -9.62 -6.48 -47.11
C LYS A 645 -10.42 -7.61 -47.77
N SER A 646 -10.12 -8.87 -47.47
CA SER A 646 -10.89 -10.01 -47.99
C SER A 646 -12.17 -10.30 -47.20
N LEU A 647 -12.27 -9.83 -45.95
CA LEU A 647 -13.37 -10.14 -45.04
C LEU A 647 -14.36 -8.99 -44.86
N LEU A 648 -13.89 -7.74 -44.86
CA LEU A 648 -14.71 -6.56 -44.60
C LEU A 648 -15.38 -6.01 -45.87
N SER A 649 -16.53 -5.38 -45.68
CA SER A 649 -17.27 -4.65 -46.72
C SER A 649 -16.64 -3.28 -47.01
N THR A 650 -15.91 -2.70 -46.06
CA THR A 650 -15.10 -1.49 -46.28
C THR A 650 -13.75 -1.59 -45.58
N ARG A 651 -12.88 -0.62 -45.83
CA ARG A 651 -11.50 -0.61 -45.32
C ARG A 651 -11.40 0.32 -44.11
N ILE A 652 -12.20 0.10 -43.07
CA ILE A 652 -12.20 0.95 -41.88
C ILE A 652 -11.73 0.15 -40.66
N ILE A 653 -10.79 0.72 -39.92
CA ILE A 653 -10.33 0.18 -38.64
C ILE A 653 -10.04 1.29 -37.61
N VAL A 654 -10.44 1.04 -36.37
CA VAL A 654 -10.17 1.89 -35.22
C VAL A 654 -9.43 1.08 -34.15
N ASP A 655 -8.20 1.47 -33.84
CA ASP A 655 -7.34 0.81 -32.85
C ASP A 655 -7.33 1.56 -31.50
N GLY A 656 -7.93 0.94 -30.48
CA GLY A 656 -7.98 1.48 -29.13
C GLY A 656 -6.84 1.05 -28.21
N ARG A 657 -5.88 0.26 -28.70
CA ARG A 657 -4.80 -0.36 -27.91
C ARG A 657 -3.40 -0.21 -28.51
N ASN A 658 -3.28 0.44 -29.67
CA ASN A 658 -2.01 0.71 -30.35
C ASN A 658 -1.18 -0.57 -30.56
N ILE A 659 -1.79 -1.54 -31.24
CA ILE A 659 -1.19 -2.84 -31.53
C ILE A 659 -0.89 -3.03 -33.02
N LEU A 660 -1.59 -2.27 -33.87
CA LEU A 660 -1.47 -2.32 -35.32
C LEU A 660 -0.55 -1.20 -35.80
N ASP A 661 0.25 -1.45 -36.84
CA ASP A 661 1.03 -0.40 -37.51
C ASP A 661 0.14 0.35 -38.51
N PRO A 662 -0.20 1.63 -38.27
CA PRO A 662 -1.08 2.37 -39.17
C PRO A 662 -0.55 2.45 -40.60
N ARG A 663 0.77 2.39 -40.80
CA ARG A 663 1.41 2.51 -42.12
C ARG A 663 1.00 1.38 -43.06
N GLU A 664 0.91 0.15 -42.54
CA GLU A 664 0.55 -1.02 -43.33
C GLU A 664 -0.89 -0.93 -43.83
N PHE A 665 -1.81 -0.49 -42.96
CA PHE A 665 -3.23 -0.31 -43.29
C PHE A 665 -3.45 0.86 -44.26
N LEU A 666 -2.80 2.00 -44.02
CA LEU A 666 -2.89 3.16 -44.91
C LEU A 666 -2.38 2.85 -46.32
N ALA A 667 -1.30 2.07 -46.46
CA ALA A 667 -0.75 1.65 -47.76
C ALA A 667 -1.76 0.82 -48.59
N GLU A 668 -2.61 0.04 -47.92
CA GLU A 668 -3.67 -0.76 -48.56
C GLU A 668 -5.01 0.01 -48.72
N GLY A 669 -4.99 1.31 -48.41
CA GLY A 669 -6.13 2.21 -48.59
C GLY A 669 -7.19 2.10 -47.49
N PHE A 670 -6.81 1.70 -46.28
CA PHE A 670 -7.71 1.78 -45.13
C PHE A 670 -7.85 3.21 -44.62
N VAL A 671 -9.03 3.52 -44.08
CA VAL A 671 -9.20 4.59 -43.11
C VAL A 671 -8.86 4.02 -41.74
N PHE A 672 -7.70 4.42 -41.23
CA PHE A 672 -7.21 4.04 -39.93
C PHE A 672 -7.44 5.18 -38.92
N LYS A 673 -7.99 4.85 -37.77
CA LYS A 673 -8.01 5.74 -36.59
C LYS A 673 -7.40 5.02 -35.40
N GLY A 674 -6.85 5.78 -34.46
CA GLY A 674 -6.40 5.22 -33.19
C GLY A 674 -6.35 6.25 -32.09
N ILE A 675 -6.43 5.79 -30.84
CA ILE A 675 -6.35 6.68 -29.67
C ILE A 675 -5.02 7.42 -29.67
N GLY A 676 -5.08 8.75 -29.61
CA GLY A 676 -3.91 9.60 -29.53
C GLY A 676 -3.10 9.71 -30.83
N LYS A 677 -3.60 9.18 -31.95
CA LYS A 677 -2.93 9.22 -33.27
C LYS A 677 -3.33 10.45 -34.07
N GLY A 678 -3.15 11.65 -33.53
CA GLY A 678 -3.60 12.90 -34.17
C GLY A 678 -3.03 13.15 -35.56
N ASN A 679 -1.79 12.70 -35.79
CA ASN A 679 -1.10 12.74 -37.07
C ASN A 679 -1.76 11.88 -38.16
N ILE A 680 -2.58 10.89 -37.77
CA ILE A 680 -3.28 9.95 -38.67
C ILE A 680 -4.79 10.21 -38.66
N ASN A 681 -5.38 10.51 -37.50
CA ASN A 681 -6.81 10.68 -37.31
C ASN A 681 -7.40 11.84 -38.13
N LYS A 682 -6.60 12.83 -38.55
CA LYS A 682 -7.08 13.93 -39.40
C LYS A 682 -6.46 13.83 -40.80
N ARG A 683 -7.24 13.46 -41.81
CA ARG A 683 -6.87 13.73 -43.21
C ARG A 683 -6.89 15.25 -43.42
N ARG A 684 -5.73 15.87 -43.72
CA ARG A 684 -5.72 17.29 -44.11
C ARG A 684 -6.46 17.43 -45.44
N ASN A 685 -7.50 18.27 -45.46
CA ASN A 685 -8.34 18.54 -46.63
C ASN A 685 -7.50 18.80 -47.90
N GLY A 686 -7.77 18.02 -48.95
CA GLY A 686 -7.16 18.15 -50.29
C GLY A 686 -6.43 16.89 -50.70
N ASN A 687 -6.49 16.53 -51.98
CA ASN A 687 -5.88 15.36 -52.63
C ASN A 687 -4.34 15.25 -52.51
N GLU A 688 -3.70 15.90 -51.54
CA GLU A 688 -2.33 15.58 -51.18
C GLU A 688 -2.36 14.43 -50.17
N PRO A 689 -1.61 13.32 -50.39
CA PRO A 689 -1.34 12.40 -49.30
C PRO A 689 -0.81 13.26 -48.15
N ALA A 690 -1.29 13.02 -46.92
CA ALA A 690 -0.73 13.66 -45.74
C ALA A 690 0.77 13.65 -45.93
N LYS A 691 1.43 14.83 -46.04
CA LYS A 691 2.89 14.88 -46.08
C LYS A 691 3.29 13.96 -44.94
N THR A 692 3.87 12.82 -45.29
CA THR A 692 4.60 12.00 -44.35
C THR A 692 5.60 13.00 -43.77
N PHE A 693 5.25 13.63 -42.64
CA PHE A 693 6.21 13.73 -41.57
C PHE A 693 6.78 12.33 -41.55
N GLU A 694 8.01 12.19 -42.04
CA GLU A 694 8.72 10.92 -42.00
C GLU A 694 8.42 10.39 -40.61
N LEU A 695 7.57 9.37 -40.53
CA LEU A 695 7.26 8.71 -39.28
C LEU A 695 8.63 8.23 -38.85
N HIS A 696 9.25 8.96 -37.90
CA HIS A 696 10.64 8.76 -37.59
C HIS A 696 10.80 7.28 -37.30
N ALA A 697 11.65 6.63 -38.10
CA ALA A 697 11.87 5.20 -37.98
C ALA A 697 12.23 4.93 -36.51
N ASN A 698 11.43 4.09 -35.86
CA ASN A 698 11.61 3.67 -34.49
C ASN A 698 13.11 3.32 -34.27
N PRO A 699 13.88 4.10 -33.49
CA PRO A 699 15.32 3.90 -33.37
C PRO A 699 15.71 2.54 -32.78
N LEU A 700 14.75 1.78 -32.23
CA LEU A 700 14.99 0.59 -31.42
C LEU A 700 14.64 -0.74 -32.09
N GLN A 701 14.31 -0.79 -33.39
CA GLN A 701 14.26 -2.07 -34.12
C GLN A 701 15.64 -2.62 -34.53
N ARG A 702 16.76 -1.97 -34.12
CA ARG A 702 18.13 -2.52 -34.25
C ARG A 702 18.68 -3.04 -32.91
N SER A 703 18.07 -4.08 -32.36
CA SER A 703 18.75 -4.99 -31.42
C SER A 703 18.04 -6.35 -31.32
N LYS A 704 17.82 -6.98 -32.48
CA LYS A 704 17.75 -8.45 -32.54
C LYS A 704 18.86 -8.93 -33.47
N GLY A 705 19.96 -9.40 -32.88
CA GLY A 705 21.04 -10.09 -33.59
C GLY A 705 22.43 -9.92 -32.97
N THR A 706 22.97 -11.03 -32.45
CA THR A 706 24.40 -11.38 -32.17
C THR A 706 25.11 -10.46 -31.15
N ASP A 707 25.24 -10.86 -29.88
CA ASP A 707 26.12 -11.91 -29.32
C ASP A 707 25.63 -12.35 -27.93
#